data_AF-A0A7D7LJ63-F1
#
_entry.id   AF-A0A7D7LJ63-F1
#
_cell.length_a   1.000
_cell.length_b   1.000
_cell.length_c   1.000
_cell.angle_alpha   90.00
_cell.angle_beta   90.00
_cell.angle_gamma   90.00
#
_symmetry.space_group_name_H-M   'P 1'
#
loop_
_entity.id
_entity.type
_entity.pdbx_description
1 polymer ?
#
loop_
_entity_poly.entity_id
_entity_poly.type
_entity_poly.pdbx_seq_one_letter_code
_entity_poly.pdbx_strand_id
1 'polypeptide(L)'
;MNQPMYLKPNVIVEPLVNQWYAWSHLISPATAAMYIANSHLPIMQSFIAAPQVHRDALKNPAMIGSPFINYDASRVEEIRLLLEKTQKQQAQMLALAQAIPDLDKLLAENPVGASLEPLYERIPAPLRGYVELVQDANNHPSIRFIEGLLYRSYYYNPANQSVNLYLGDGDTRGFVLSTPRLPAEDSLHLQIPFCDHRLDQLFSLRHNPLPDNEIRDILKISGQQDALFSQFFTTTPPTQEPDYDGEAVRIRYFGHACVLIETQSVSILCDPLISYPHTSGIKRYTFAELPQVIDYVLITHNHQDHVMLETLLQLRHKIKTVVVPKSNKGTLIDPSLKLMLQQIGFENVQEIDELEIINIADGYIAGLPFFGEHGDLNIGAKAAYLVNLKGRSILCAADSNNIDPQLYTHLHQIFGDIDVLFIGMECDGAAYNWAYGSLLTQKVPRKIAKTRRLDGSNAQRAIALVNQFHPQQVYVYAMGQEPWLTFITSILYTPESKPIVESNQLVAYCQSQEIVSKRLFGCEEILLTTCSTNTSILGSILSESEVALQPVYESLISPIQEFLTQLQRLDIRIWLDNVNDTPKLRCNAPKGVLTDALKEQLQAHKAEIIEFLQNPGGKKVEFDWGREAILDSAIVPPTPLNPPLQRGEKDSDSLPLARGGLGWGSDNPKNHVLLTGATGFVGAFLLHELLCKTSASIYCLVQAETTEAAQQRIKTALQSYKLWDASLATRIVPVVGNLAQPNLGLSPFQFQDLASQIDVIYHNGARVNHTEPYTRLKEANVLGTQEVLRLASCTKLKPVHFISTISIFAANSNTKKLQVEEQDSLDDYLMPVGGYAQSKWVAEKLVIEASKRGIPINIYRLGAISGHSQTGVFNQNDFLYKSLLGYVQMGSMPDGAMPLEILPVDYVSRAIVELSSIPSFGQTFHLVQSQPVSSDIIFEQLEKMGYSIKKVPYEQWHNQLLEIANHSPEHILYPLVSLFPRNKTNNNGTNKVRLQISDRNTQKALNGMISSPIIDGNLIQIYLNYLINAGWIKAPAMIEVKS
;
A
#
# COMPACT_ATOMS: atom_id res chain seq x y z
N MET A 1 -12.75 -4.85 -50.05
CA MET A 1 -11.53 -4.58 -49.26
C MET A 1 -11.88 -4.69 -47.79
N ASN A 2 -12.21 -5.90 -47.32
CA ASN A 2 -12.69 -6.16 -45.95
C ASN A 2 -12.07 -7.45 -45.41
N GLN A 3 -10.89 -7.82 -45.93
CA GLN A 3 -10.24 -9.08 -45.54
C GLN A 3 -9.55 -8.91 -44.18
N PRO A 4 -9.69 -9.88 -43.27
CA PRO A 4 -9.01 -9.87 -41.98
C PRO A 4 -7.49 -9.98 -42.18
N MET A 5 -6.74 -9.06 -41.58
CA MET A 5 -5.30 -8.98 -41.65
C MET A 5 -4.68 -9.23 -40.27
N TYR A 6 -3.62 -10.02 -40.26
CA TYR A 6 -2.78 -10.30 -39.09
C TYR A 6 -1.44 -9.61 -39.24
N LEU A 7 -0.84 -9.17 -38.14
CA LEU A 7 0.56 -8.75 -38.11
C LEU A 7 1.45 -9.97 -38.35
N LYS A 8 2.36 -9.89 -39.33
CA LYS A 8 3.23 -11.02 -39.65
C LYS A 8 4.12 -11.39 -38.44
N PRO A 9 4.37 -12.69 -38.21
CA PRO A 9 5.21 -13.16 -37.11
C PRO A 9 6.64 -12.62 -37.12
N ASN A 10 7.19 -12.27 -38.29
CA ASN A 10 8.55 -11.76 -38.48
C ASN A 10 8.63 -10.22 -38.59
N VAL A 11 7.60 -9.50 -38.16
CA VAL A 11 7.68 -8.04 -38.01
C VAL A 11 8.34 -7.74 -36.68
N ILE A 12 9.51 -7.10 -36.74
CA ILE A 12 10.22 -6.58 -35.57
C ILE A 12 9.73 -5.16 -35.31
N VAL A 13 9.47 -4.83 -34.04
CA VAL A 13 8.98 -3.51 -33.63
C VAL A 13 9.87 -2.94 -32.53
N GLU A 14 10.86 -2.14 -32.91
CA GLU A 14 11.80 -1.54 -31.98
C GLU A 14 11.19 -0.31 -31.31
N PRO A 15 11.13 -0.24 -29.97
CA PRO A 15 10.76 0.99 -29.28
C PRO A 15 11.92 1.97 -29.30
N LEU A 16 11.63 3.24 -29.53
CA LEU A 16 12.63 4.29 -29.67
C LEU A 16 12.31 5.51 -28.79
N VAL A 17 13.33 6.08 -28.16
CA VAL A 17 13.28 7.41 -27.52
C VAL A 17 14.30 8.30 -28.22
N ASN A 18 13.85 9.41 -28.81
CA ASN A 18 14.72 10.29 -29.61
C ASN A 18 15.50 9.54 -30.70
N GLN A 19 14.89 8.53 -31.32
CA GLN A 19 15.49 7.61 -32.30
C GLN A 19 16.55 6.64 -31.75
N TRP A 20 16.80 6.60 -30.45
CA TRP A 20 17.65 5.57 -29.85
C TRP A 20 16.82 4.39 -29.38
N TYR A 21 17.36 3.17 -29.47
CA TYR A 21 16.70 1.98 -28.94
C TYR A 21 16.33 2.20 -27.47
N ALA A 22 15.03 2.08 -27.17
CA ALA A 22 14.51 2.40 -25.85
C ALA A 22 14.75 1.25 -24.89
N TRP A 23 15.31 1.59 -23.75
CA TRP A 23 15.47 0.72 -22.59
C TRP A 23 15.18 1.53 -21.33
N SER A 24 15.13 0.88 -20.17
CA SER A 24 14.56 1.43 -18.94
C SER A 24 15.08 2.82 -18.57
N HIS A 25 16.40 3.02 -18.60
CA HIS A 25 17.02 4.30 -18.23
C HIS A 25 16.76 5.46 -19.21
N LEU A 26 16.17 5.21 -20.38
CA LEU A 26 15.73 6.27 -21.30
C LEU A 26 14.29 6.73 -21.07
N ILE A 27 13.55 6.06 -20.17
CA ILE A 27 12.18 6.43 -19.82
C ILE A 27 12.17 7.38 -18.61
N SER A 28 12.96 7.08 -17.58
CA SER A 28 13.06 7.92 -16.37
C SER A 28 13.77 9.24 -16.68
N PRO A 29 13.18 10.43 -16.42
CA PRO A 29 13.69 11.68 -16.96
C PRO A 29 15.12 12.04 -16.54
N ALA A 30 15.46 11.82 -15.27
CA ALA A 30 16.80 12.15 -14.76
C ALA A 30 17.88 11.26 -15.40
N THR A 31 17.65 9.95 -15.52
CA THR A 31 18.59 9.04 -16.17
C THR A 31 18.63 9.27 -17.68
N ALA A 32 17.49 9.53 -18.31
CA ALA A 32 17.40 9.82 -19.74
C ALA A 32 18.21 11.07 -20.08
N ALA A 33 18.13 12.12 -19.26
CA ALA A 33 18.94 13.33 -19.40
C ALA A 33 20.45 12.99 -19.40
N MET A 34 20.88 12.18 -18.43
CA MET A 34 22.28 11.76 -18.30
C MET A 34 22.75 10.92 -19.48
N TYR A 35 21.96 9.95 -19.98
CA TYR A 35 22.33 9.17 -21.18
C TYR A 35 22.37 10.02 -22.45
N ILE A 36 21.41 10.93 -22.63
CA ILE A 36 21.42 11.84 -23.78
C ILE A 36 22.73 12.65 -23.78
N ALA A 37 23.08 13.27 -22.65
CA ALA A 37 24.26 14.13 -22.55
C ALA A 37 25.59 13.36 -22.57
N ASN A 38 25.68 12.23 -21.87
CA ASN A 38 26.95 11.54 -21.60
C ASN A 38 27.20 10.32 -22.50
N SER A 39 26.21 9.88 -23.29
CA SER A 39 26.34 8.77 -24.23
C SER A 39 25.96 9.19 -25.65
N HIS A 40 24.70 9.57 -25.88
CA HIS A 40 24.18 9.75 -27.24
C HIS A 40 24.87 10.90 -27.99
N LEU A 41 24.98 12.09 -27.38
CA LEU A 41 25.64 13.22 -28.05
C LEU A 41 27.14 12.93 -28.32
N PRO A 42 27.95 12.45 -27.35
CA PRO A 42 29.35 12.11 -27.60
C PRO A 42 29.55 11.05 -28.70
N ILE A 43 28.70 10.02 -28.74
CA ILE A 43 28.77 8.97 -29.76
C ILE A 43 28.52 9.55 -31.16
N MET A 44 27.49 10.39 -31.32
CA MET A 44 27.20 11.06 -32.59
C MET A 44 28.34 11.99 -33.01
N GLN A 45 28.88 12.79 -32.07
CA GLN A 45 30.01 13.68 -32.33
C GLN A 45 31.26 12.92 -32.77
N SER A 46 31.57 11.79 -32.11
CA SER A 46 32.66 10.90 -32.46
C SER A 46 32.50 10.35 -33.89
N PHE A 47 31.30 9.87 -34.24
CA PHE A 47 31.03 9.34 -35.58
C PHE A 47 31.15 10.41 -36.67
N ILE A 48 30.63 11.62 -36.43
CA ILE A 48 30.74 12.73 -37.39
C ILE A 48 32.22 13.11 -37.62
N ALA A 49 33.03 13.10 -36.56
CA ALA A 49 34.44 13.44 -36.64
C ALA A 49 35.27 12.35 -37.35
N ALA A 50 34.95 11.07 -37.14
CA ALA A 50 35.74 9.94 -37.61
C ALA A 50 34.89 8.70 -37.93
N PRO A 51 34.04 8.72 -38.98
CA PRO A 51 33.11 7.62 -39.28
C PRO A 51 33.84 6.33 -39.65
N GLN A 52 35.02 6.44 -40.27
CA GLN A 52 35.84 5.29 -40.63
C GLN A 52 36.37 4.54 -39.40
N VAL A 53 36.67 5.24 -38.29
CA VAL A 53 37.11 4.61 -37.03
C VAL A 53 36.00 3.74 -36.44
N HIS A 54 34.75 4.21 -36.49
CA HIS A 54 33.60 3.44 -36.04
C HIS A 54 33.43 2.16 -36.88
N ARG A 55 33.50 2.30 -38.21
CA ARG A 55 33.40 1.17 -39.14
C ARG A 55 34.53 0.15 -38.94
N ASP A 56 35.76 0.62 -38.76
CA ASP A 56 36.93 -0.25 -38.56
C ASP A 56 36.93 -0.92 -37.20
N ALA A 57 36.47 -0.23 -36.15
CA ALA A 57 36.29 -0.82 -34.83
C ALA A 57 35.31 -2.00 -34.88
N LEU A 58 34.16 -1.84 -35.53
CA LEU A 58 33.11 -2.87 -35.62
C LEU A 58 33.50 -4.10 -36.47
N LYS A 59 34.62 -4.06 -37.22
CA LYS A 59 35.19 -5.26 -37.86
C LYS A 59 35.81 -6.22 -36.85
N ASN A 60 36.18 -5.73 -35.67
CA ASN A 60 36.69 -6.56 -34.58
C ASN A 60 35.50 -6.99 -33.70
N PRO A 61 35.18 -8.29 -33.63
CA PRO A 61 34.08 -8.79 -32.79
C PRO A 61 34.18 -8.35 -31.32
N ALA A 62 35.40 -8.21 -30.78
CA ALA A 62 35.62 -7.76 -29.40
C ALA A 62 35.24 -6.28 -29.14
N MET A 63 34.95 -5.52 -30.19
CA MET A 63 34.53 -4.12 -30.11
C MET A 63 33.02 -3.95 -30.32
N ILE A 64 32.29 -5.02 -30.64
CA ILE A 64 30.82 -4.98 -30.65
C ILE A 64 30.34 -4.73 -29.21
N GLY A 65 29.30 -3.91 -29.03
CA GLY A 65 28.86 -3.45 -27.71
C GLY A 65 29.59 -2.20 -27.19
N SER A 66 30.63 -1.72 -27.88
CA SER A 66 31.30 -0.46 -27.60
C SER A 66 30.55 0.74 -28.22
N PRO A 67 30.86 1.99 -27.81
CA PRO A 67 30.16 3.22 -28.27
C PRO A 67 30.46 3.61 -29.74
N PHE A 68 30.26 2.69 -30.67
CA PHE A 68 30.41 2.90 -32.11
C PHE A 68 29.07 2.77 -32.84
N ILE A 69 28.69 3.84 -33.56
CA ILE A 69 27.60 3.83 -34.55
C ILE A 69 27.90 2.86 -35.69
N ASN A 70 26.96 1.95 -35.97
CA ASN A 70 27.02 0.98 -37.05
C ASN A 70 26.35 1.51 -38.34
N TYR A 71 26.92 2.58 -38.90
CA TYR A 71 26.51 3.13 -40.19
C TYR A 71 27.71 3.38 -41.11
N ASP A 72 27.43 3.45 -42.41
CA ASP A 72 28.38 3.88 -43.41
C ASP A 72 28.66 5.40 -43.31
N ALA A 73 29.87 5.82 -43.72
CA ALA A 73 30.26 7.23 -43.74
C ALA A 73 29.34 8.11 -44.60
N SER A 74 28.62 7.55 -45.58
CA SER A 74 27.58 8.26 -46.35
C SER A 74 26.43 8.80 -45.50
N ARG A 75 26.16 8.21 -44.33
CA ARG A 75 25.06 8.61 -43.41
C ARG A 75 25.47 9.70 -42.42
N VAL A 76 26.71 10.24 -42.50
CA VAL A 76 27.23 11.25 -41.55
C VAL A 76 26.34 12.49 -41.47
N GLU A 77 25.80 12.96 -42.59
CA GLU A 77 24.98 14.18 -42.59
C GLU A 77 23.65 13.98 -41.87
N GLU A 78 23.03 12.80 -41.98
CA GLU A 78 21.81 12.48 -41.22
C GLU A 78 22.08 12.42 -39.71
N ILE A 79 23.24 11.87 -39.30
CA ILE A 79 23.66 11.88 -37.90
C ILE A 79 23.95 13.30 -37.41
N ARG A 80 24.52 14.17 -38.24
CA ARG A 80 24.71 15.60 -37.93
C ARG A 80 23.36 16.28 -37.70
N LEU A 81 22.40 16.08 -38.60
CA LEU A 81 21.05 16.64 -38.46
C LEU A 81 20.33 16.11 -37.21
N LEU A 82 20.48 14.82 -36.89
CA LEU A 82 19.94 14.23 -35.66
C LEU A 82 20.59 14.83 -34.41
N LEU A 83 21.91 15.02 -34.43
CA LEU A 83 22.65 15.67 -33.34
C LEU A 83 22.12 17.09 -33.08
N GLU A 84 22.04 17.91 -34.13
CA GLU A 84 21.53 19.29 -34.06
C GLU A 84 20.08 19.35 -33.59
N LYS A 85 19.23 18.46 -34.12
CA LYS A 85 17.83 18.32 -33.69
C LYS A 85 17.74 17.95 -32.21
N THR A 86 18.54 16.99 -31.76
CA THR A 86 18.55 16.52 -30.36
C THR A 86 19.00 17.64 -29.42
N GLN A 87 20.09 18.35 -29.76
CA GLN A 87 20.58 19.49 -28.97
C GLN A 87 19.52 20.58 -28.83
N LYS A 88 18.78 20.87 -29.91
CA LYS A 88 17.72 21.88 -29.91
C LYS A 88 16.48 21.43 -29.13
N GLN A 89 15.98 20.21 -29.39
CA GLN A 89 14.70 19.73 -28.85
C GLN A 89 14.81 19.17 -27.41
N GLN A 90 16.00 18.76 -27.00
CA GLN A 90 16.28 18.23 -25.67
C GLN A 90 17.10 19.21 -24.81
N ALA A 91 17.13 20.51 -25.15
CA ALA A 91 17.91 21.52 -24.43
C ALA A 91 17.63 21.52 -22.92
N GLN A 92 16.37 21.32 -22.53
CA GLN A 92 15.95 21.17 -21.13
C GLN A 92 16.54 19.93 -20.46
N MET A 93 16.65 18.81 -21.17
CA MET A 93 17.25 17.58 -20.65
C MET A 93 18.76 17.76 -20.50
N LEU A 94 19.41 18.45 -21.43
CA LEU A 94 20.84 18.79 -21.31
C LEU A 94 21.10 19.73 -20.13
N ALA A 95 20.23 20.70 -19.90
CA ALA A 95 20.31 21.56 -18.72
C ALA A 95 20.11 20.76 -17.41
N LEU A 96 19.18 19.79 -17.39
CA LEU A 96 19.00 18.88 -16.26
C LEU A 96 20.25 18.01 -16.02
N ALA A 97 20.81 17.43 -17.08
CA ALA A 97 22.02 16.60 -17.02
C ALA A 97 23.23 17.37 -16.49
N GLN A 98 23.36 18.66 -16.81
CA GLN A 98 24.41 19.53 -16.28
C GLN A 98 24.15 19.92 -14.82
N ALA A 99 22.89 20.19 -14.46
CA ALA A 99 22.51 20.58 -13.11
C ALA A 99 22.80 19.51 -12.05
N ILE A 100 22.73 18.23 -12.42
CA ILE A 100 22.99 17.08 -11.53
C ILE A 100 24.43 17.10 -10.96
N PRO A 101 25.50 17.05 -11.78
CA PRO A 101 26.87 17.13 -11.28
C PRO A 101 27.21 18.50 -10.65
N ASP A 102 26.56 19.59 -11.10
CA ASP A 102 26.73 20.90 -10.46
C ASP A 102 26.21 20.90 -9.02
N LEU A 103 25.06 20.26 -8.78
CA LEU A 103 24.53 20.08 -7.43
C LEU A 103 25.39 19.13 -6.60
N ASP A 104 25.87 18.01 -7.16
CA ASP A 104 26.80 17.13 -6.45
C ASP A 104 28.08 17.86 -6.04
N LYS A 105 28.62 18.73 -6.90
CA LYS A 105 29.78 19.55 -6.56
C LYS A 105 29.46 20.55 -5.44
N LEU A 106 28.30 21.21 -5.51
CA LEU A 106 27.84 22.11 -4.46
C LEU A 106 27.71 21.40 -3.10
N LEU A 107 27.21 20.16 -3.11
CA LEU A 107 27.11 19.31 -1.93
C LEU A 107 28.50 18.92 -1.41
N ALA A 108 29.43 18.54 -2.28
CA ALA A 108 30.80 18.17 -1.90
C ALA A 108 31.62 19.33 -1.31
N GLU A 109 31.31 20.57 -1.67
CA GLU A 109 31.92 21.78 -1.10
C GLU A 109 31.34 22.14 0.28
N ASN A 110 30.18 21.59 0.64
CA ASN A 110 29.57 21.81 1.94
C ASN A 110 30.34 21.05 3.03
N PRO A 111 30.61 21.67 4.21
CA PRO A 111 31.26 20.96 5.30
C PRO A 111 30.47 19.69 5.68
N VAL A 112 31.18 18.56 5.81
CA VAL A 112 30.59 17.27 6.19
C VAL A 112 29.81 17.43 7.50
N GLY A 113 28.55 16.97 7.52
CA GLY A 113 27.65 17.11 8.66
C GLY A 113 27.06 18.49 8.91
N ALA A 114 27.40 19.51 8.12
CA ALA A 114 26.71 20.80 8.19
C ALA A 114 25.32 20.74 7.55
N SER A 115 24.39 21.58 8.03
CA SER A 115 23.04 21.70 7.46
C SER A 115 23.07 21.96 5.94
N LEU A 116 22.21 21.25 5.21
CA LEU A 116 22.03 21.43 3.76
C LEU A 116 20.97 22.48 3.43
N GLU A 117 20.21 22.98 4.41
CA GLU A 117 19.13 23.94 4.22
C GLU A 117 19.56 25.20 3.45
N PRO A 118 20.70 25.85 3.75
CA PRO A 118 21.13 27.04 3.01
C PRO A 118 21.43 26.77 1.53
N LEU A 119 21.70 25.51 1.16
CA LEU A 119 21.99 25.14 -0.22
C LEU A 119 20.73 25.11 -1.10
N TYR A 120 19.52 25.06 -0.52
CA TYR A 120 18.28 25.04 -1.29
C TYR A 120 18.11 26.28 -2.19
N GLU A 121 18.53 27.46 -1.72
CA GLU A 121 18.53 28.70 -2.52
C GLU A 121 19.52 28.63 -3.70
N ARG A 122 20.57 27.81 -3.55
CA ARG A 122 21.65 27.61 -4.51
C ARG A 122 21.44 26.38 -5.41
N ILE A 123 20.37 25.59 -5.20
CA ILE A 123 20.03 24.48 -6.09
C ILE A 123 19.90 25.02 -7.52
N PRO A 124 20.59 24.39 -8.50
CA PRO A 124 20.47 24.76 -9.91
C PRO A 124 19.01 24.78 -10.36
N ALA A 125 18.63 25.80 -11.14
CA ALA A 125 17.24 26.00 -11.55
C ALA A 125 16.54 24.74 -12.13
N PRO A 126 17.19 23.89 -12.95
CA PRO A 126 16.57 22.66 -13.46
C PRO A 126 16.15 21.64 -12.39
N LEU A 127 16.79 21.65 -11.22
CA LEU A 127 16.51 20.69 -10.13
C LEU A 127 15.65 21.29 -9.01
N ARG A 128 15.44 22.61 -9.01
CA ARG A 128 14.73 23.30 -7.93
C ARG A 128 13.29 22.80 -7.81
N GLY A 129 12.95 22.24 -6.65
CA GLY A 129 11.63 21.65 -6.38
C GLY A 129 11.44 20.22 -6.90
N TYR A 130 12.43 19.64 -7.59
CA TYR A 130 12.42 18.26 -8.07
C TYR A 130 13.33 17.33 -7.25
N VAL A 131 14.10 17.89 -6.33
CA VAL A 131 15.03 17.15 -5.49
C VAL A 131 14.90 17.55 -4.03
N GLU A 132 15.38 16.66 -3.19
CA GLU A 132 15.62 16.85 -1.77
C GLU A 132 17.10 16.60 -1.49
N LEU A 133 17.71 17.47 -0.68
CA LEU A 133 19.09 17.31 -0.26
C LEU A 133 19.10 16.48 1.02
N VAL A 134 19.82 15.37 1.01
CA VAL A 134 19.85 14.41 2.13
C VAL A 134 21.28 14.20 2.61
N GLN A 135 21.46 13.78 3.87
CA GLN A 135 22.73 13.25 4.35
C GLN A 135 22.59 11.75 4.58
N ASP A 136 23.64 10.99 4.27
CA ASP A 136 23.76 9.59 4.67
C ASP A 136 24.15 9.47 6.16
N ALA A 137 24.18 8.25 6.68
CA ALA A 137 24.53 7.97 8.08
C ALA A 137 25.99 8.33 8.45
N ASN A 138 26.85 8.58 7.46
CA ASN A 138 28.22 9.06 7.63
C ASN A 138 28.33 10.59 7.44
N ASN A 139 27.18 11.28 7.38
CA ASN A 139 27.06 12.71 7.17
C ASN A 139 27.54 13.20 5.78
N HIS A 140 27.63 12.31 4.79
CA HIS A 140 27.91 12.71 3.42
C HIS A 140 26.62 13.19 2.74
N PRO A 141 26.64 14.37 2.11
CA PRO A 141 25.47 14.87 1.41
C PRO A 141 25.22 14.13 0.09
N SER A 142 23.95 14.01 -0.28
CA SER A 142 23.49 13.40 -1.53
C SER A 142 22.18 14.03 -2.02
N ILE A 143 21.77 13.65 -3.23
CA ILE A 143 20.55 14.11 -3.90
C ILE A 143 19.52 12.98 -3.89
N ARG A 144 18.32 13.25 -3.37
CA ARG A 144 17.14 12.40 -3.60
C ARG A 144 16.20 13.06 -4.61
N PHE A 145 16.00 12.41 -5.75
CA PHE A 145 15.07 12.84 -6.79
C PHE A 145 13.62 12.53 -6.42
N ILE A 146 12.72 13.47 -6.67
CA ILE A 146 11.28 13.28 -6.54
C ILE A 146 10.75 12.79 -7.89
N GLU A 147 10.96 11.51 -8.19
CA GLU A 147 10.69 10.90 -9.50
C GLU A 147 9.26 11.16 -10.01
N GLY A 148 8.27 11.08 -9.11
CA GLY A 148 6.87 11.34 -9.46
C GLY A 148 6.61 12.77 -9.95
N LEU A 149 7.39 13.77 -9.50
CA LEU A 149 7.33 15.12 -10.04
C LEU A 149 8.04 15.22 -11.39
N LEU A 150 9.19 14.56 -11.55
CA LEU A 150 9.92 14.53 -12.83
C LEU A 150 9.06 13.93 -13.95
N TYR A 151 8.36 12.81 -13.72
CA TYR A 151 7.43 12.23 -14.69
C TYR A 151 6.23 13.12 -15.03
N ARG A 152 5.84 14.02 -14.13
CA ARG A 152 4.73 14.97 -14.32
C ARG A 152 5.19 16.36 -14.77
N SER A 153 6.48 16.52 -15.03
CA SER A 153 7.09 17.76 -15.47
C SER A 153 7.31 17.77 -16.99
N TYR A 154 7.74 18.92 -17.52
CA TYR A 154 8.13 19.04 -18.93
C TYR A 154 9.40 18.23 -19.30
N TYR A 155 10.10 17.64 -18.33
CA TYR A 155 11.23 16.74 -18.59
C TYR A 155 10.78 15.38 -19.15
N TYR A 156 9.58 14.90 -18.78
CA TYR A 156 9.00 13.70 -19.37
C TYR A 156 8.11 14.10 -20.56
N ASN A 157 8.53 13.72 -21.76
CA ASN A 157 7.79 14.05 -22.98
C ASN A 157 7.53 12.79 -23.82
N PRO A 158 6.33 12.20 -23.75
CA PRO A 158 5.95 11.05 -24.57
C PRO A 158 6.01 11.29 -26.07
N ALA A 159 5.99 12.54 -26.55
CA ALA A 159 6.15 12.85 -27.97
C ALA A 159 7.55 12.53 -28.52
N ASN A 160 8.53 12.27 -27.65
CA ASN A 160 9.86 11.79 -28.05
C ASN A 160 9.90 10.26 -28.27
N GLN A 161 8.83 9.55 -27.93
CA GLN A 161 8.70 8.10 -28.08
C GLN A 161 8.10 7.76 -29.45
N SER A 162 8.62 6.71 -30.06
CA SER A 162 8.19 6.19 -31.36
C SER A 162 8.51 4.70 -31.45
N VAL A 163 7.95 4.00 -32.43
CA VAL A 163 8.36 2.63 -32.77
C VAL A 163 8.87 2.54 -34.21
N ASN A 164 9.81 1.65 -34.47
CA ASN A 164 10.32 1.36 -35.81
C ASN A 164 9.98 -0.09 -36.20
N LEU A 165 9.26 -0.25 -37.31
CA LEU A 165 8.80 -1.54 -37.82
C LEU A 165 9.60 -1.93 -39.05
N TYR A 166 10.09 -3.17 -39.10
CA TYR A 166 10.70 -3.74 -40.30
C TYR A 166 10.51 -5.26 -40.31
N LEU A 167 10.70 -5.89 -41.47
CA LEU A 167 10.69 -7.35 -41.60
C LEU A 167 12.09 -7.89 -41.29
N GLY A 168 12.19 -8.83 -40.36
CA GLY A 168 13.45 -9.46 -39.99
C GLY A 168 13.26 -10.78 -39.25
N ASP A 169 14.33 -11.56 -39.15
CA ASP A 169 14.30 -12.90 -38.51
C ASP A 169 14.78 -12.88 -37.05
N GLY A 170 15.17 -11.72 -36.51
CA GLY A 170 15.54 -11.50 -35.12
C GLY A 170 16.99 -11.88 -34.76
N ASP A 171 17.54 -12.92 -35.38
CA ASP A 171 18.90 -13.41 -35.10
C ASP A 171 19.98 -12.50 -35.73
N THR A 172 19.66 -11.85 -36.84
CA THR A 172 20.62 -11.03 -37.61
C THR A 172 20.45 -9.54 -37.34
N ARG A 173 20.79 -9.12 -36.11
CA ARG A 173 20.67 -7.72 -35.68
C ARG A 173 22.00 -7.18 -35.16
N GLY A 174 22.34 -5.96 -35.58
CA GLY A 174 23.50 -5.24 -35.04
C GLY A 174 23.23 -4.77 -33.61
N PHE A 175 24.30 -4.52 -32.84
CA PHE A 175 24.18 -4.00 -31.48
C PHE A 175 23.46 -2.64 -31.45
N VAL A 176 22.45 -2.49 -30.60
CA VAL A 176 21.44 -1.44 -30.76
C VAL A 176 21.64 -0.23 -29.88
N LEU A 177 22.33 -0.36 -28.74
CA LEU A 177 22.45 0.71 -27.74
C LEU A 177 23.46 1.80 -28.13
N SER A 178 24.27 1.58 -29.18
CA SER A 178 25.26 2.55 -29.69
C SER A 178 24.88 3.19 -31.02
N THR A 179 23.74 2.83 -31.62
CA THR A 179 23.36 3.26 -32.97
C THR A 179 21.92 3.80 -32.99
N PRO A 180 21.70 5.10 -33.29
CA PRO A 180 20.35 5.63 -33.46
C PRO A 180 19.70 5.02 -34.70
N ARG A 181 18.37 4.97 -34.75
CA ARG A 181 17.57 4.51 -35.89
C ARG A 181 17.22 5.67 -36.79
N LEU A 182 17.93 5.76 -37.91
CA LEU A 182 17.62 6.67 -38.99
C LEU A 182 16.55 6.08 -39.91
N PRO A 183 15.72 6.92 -40.56
CA PRO A 183 14.80 6.44 -41.59
C PRO A 183 15.51 5.61 -42.66
N ALA A 184 14.89 4.51 -43.07
CA ALA A 184 15.33 3.64 -44.16
C ALA A 184 14.13 3.20 -45.01
N GLU A 185 14.36 2.87 -46.29
CA GLU A 185 13.29 2.54 -47.25
C GLU A 185 12.50 1.27 -46.89
N ASP A 186 13.12 0.38 -46.12
CA ASP A 186 12.57 -0.92 -45.67
C ASP A 186 12.02 -0.88 -44.24
N SER A 187 11.96 0.32 -43.64
CA SER A 187 11.57 0.52 -42.24
C SER A 187 10.47 1.58 -42.10
N LEU A 188 9.55 1.38 -41.17
CA LEU A 188 8.44 2.29 -40.92
C LEU A 188 8.52 2.85 -39.50
N HIS A 189 8.79 4.14 -39.40
CA HIS A 189 8.78 4.87 -38.14
C HIS A 189 7.36 5.38 -37.84
N LEU A 190 6.79 4.91 -36.74
CA LEU A 190 5.50 5.39 -36.23
C LEU A 190 5.72 6.25 -34.99
N GLN A 191 5.32 7.52 -35.07
CA GLN A 191 5.38 8.45 -33.95
C GLN A 191 4.19 8.22 -33.00
N ILE A 192 4.28 7.16 -32.20
CA ILE A 192 3.26 6.75 -31.24
C ILE A 192 3.91 6.64 -29.85
N PRO A 193 3.41 7.39 -28.84
CA PRO A 193 3.85 7.23 -27.46
C PRO A 193 3.68 5.81 -26.97
N PHE A 194 4.57 5.34 -26.09
CA PHE A 194 4.50 3.97 -25.62
C PHE A 194 3.20 3.68 -24.88
N CYS A 195 2.68 4.59 -24.06
CA CYS A 195 1.41 4.44 -23.34
C CYS A 195 0.14 4.42 -24.23
N ASP A 196 0.26 4.67 -25.54
CA ASP A 196 -0.90 4.75 -26.43
C ASP A 196 -1.45 3.35 -26.76
N HIS A 197 -2.75 3.14 -26.57
CA HIS A 197 -3.42 1.85 -26.81
C HIS A 197 -3.42 1.41 -28.28
N ARG A 198 -3.12 2.31 -29.22
CA ARG A 198 -2.93 1.91 -30.63
C ARG A 198 -1.80 0.90 -30.80
N LEU A 199 -0.79 0.91 -29.93
CA LEU A 199 0.24 -0.12 -29.90
C LEU A 199 -0.33 -1.47 -29.42
N ASP A 200 -1.19 -1.48 -28.40
CA ASP A 200 -1.87 -2.71 -27.94
C ASP A 200 -2.71 -3.31 -29.07
N GLN A 201 -3.44 -2.47 -29.80
CA GLN A 201 -4.21 -2.89 -30.96
C GLN A 201 -3.30 -3.47 -32.05
N LEU A 202 -2.21 -2.79 -32.42
CA LEU A 202 -1.23 -3.29 -33.39
C LEU A 202 -0.68 -4.66 -32.98
N PHE A 203 -0.30 -4.84 -31.72
CA PHE A 203 0.31 -6.09 -31.26
C PHE A 203 -0.72 -7.20 -31.08
N SER A 204 -1.97 -6.87 -30.75
CA SER A 204 -3.07 -7.84 -30.73
C SER A 204 -3.33 -8.46 -32.11
N LEU A 205 -2.98 -7.78 -33.21
CA LEU A 205 -3.10 -8.29 -34.58
C LEU A 205 -2.21 -9.50 -34.86
N ARG A 206 -1.26 -9.83 -33.98
CA ARG A 206 -0.54 -11.11 -34.06
C ARG A 206 -1.48 -12.31 -33.93
N HIS A 207 -2.66 -12.14 -33.29
CA HIS A 207 -3.64 -13.20 -33.05
C HIS A 207 -5.08 -12.82 -33.41
N ASN A 208 -5.44 -11.55 -33.27
CA ASN A 208 -6.80 -11.04 -33.45
C ASN A 208 -6.83 -10.13 -34.68
N PRO A 209 -7.33 -10.59 -35.85
CA PRO A 209 -7.21 -9.83 -37.07
C PRO A 209 -8.19 -8.63 -37.13
N LEU A 210 -7.82 -7.61 -37.89
CA LEU A 210 -8.71 -6.50 -38.25
C LEU A 210 -8.71 -6.27 -39.77
N PRO A 211 -9.75 -5.64 -40.34
CA PRO A 211 -9.74 -5.18 -41.73
C PRO A 211 -8.61 -4.16 -42.01
N ASP A 212 -7.97 -4.24 -43.17
CA ASP A 212 -6.86 -3.34 -43.57
C ASP A 212 -7.17 -1.85 -43.41
N ASN A 213 -8.37 -1.41 -43.78
CA ASN A 213 -8.82 -0.02 -43.62
C ASN A 213 -8.86 0.41 -42.15
N GLU A 214 -9.37 -0.46 -41.26
CA GLU A 214 -9.42 -0.16 -39.82
C GLU A 214 -8.01 -0.05 -39.23
N ILE A 215 -7.08 -0.93 -39.62
CA ILE A 215 -5.69 -0.87 -39.15
C ILE A 215 -5.04 0.45 -39.58
N ARG A 216 -5.24 0.87 -40.84
CA ARG A 216 -4.72 2.14 -41.36
C ARG A 216 -5.28 3.34 -40.63
N ASP A 217 -6.58 3.33 -40.36
CA ASP A 217 -7.28 4.40 -39.64
C ASP A 217 -6.78 4.51 -38.19
N ILE A 218 -6.61 3.37 -37.51
CA ILE A 218 -6.04 3.31 -36.14
C ILE A 218 -4.63 3.89 -36.12
N LEU A 219 -3.74 3.42 -37.00
CA LEU A 219 -2.33 3.80 -37.01
C LEU A 219 -2.05 5.13 -37.69
N LYS A 220 -3.06 5.74 -38.33
CA LYS A 220 -2.97 7.02 -39.05
C LYS A 220 -1.88 7.02 -40.13
N ILE A 221 -1.82 5.95 -40.92
CA ILE A 221 -0.82 5.79 -41.98
C ILE A 221 -1.10 6.76 -43.13
N SER A 222 -0.05 7.41 -43.64
CA SER A 222 -0.14 8.29 -44.81
C SER A 222 0.10 7.51 -46.11
N GLY A 223 -0.57 7.91 -47.20
CA GLY A 223 -0.54 7.18 -48.48
C GLY A 223 0.84 7.04 -49.15
N GLN A 224 1.85 7.80 -48.73
CA GLN A 224 3.21 7.72 -49.29
C GLN A 224 3.96 6.45 -48.88
N GLN A 225 3.53 5.76 -47.82
CA GLN A 225 4.19 4.55 -47.27
C GLN A 225 3.33 3.29 -47.43
N ASP A 226 2.27 3.34 -48.25
CA ASP A 226 1.26 2.28 -48.37
C ASP A 226 1.85 0.93 -48.78
N ALA A 227 2.79 0.94 -49.73
CA ALA A 227 3.41 -0.28 -50.24
C ALA A 227 4.25 -1.00 -49.18
N LEU A 228 4.97 -0.25 -48.33
CA LEU A 228 5.76 -0.79 -47.24
C LEU A 228 4.87 -1.26 -46.09
N PHE A 229 3.91 -0.43 -45.68
CA PHE A 229 2.98 -0.75 -44.60
C PHE A 229 2.23 -2.08 -44.84
N SER A 230 1.74 -2.29 -46.06
CA SER A 230 1.03 -3.51 -46.43
C SER A 230 1.89 -4.77 -46.33
N GLN A 231 3.22 -4.66 -46.39
CA GLN A 231 4.11 -5.82 -46.29
C GLN A 231 4.19 -6.40 -44.88
N PHE A 232 3.85 -5.63 -43.84
CA PHE A 232 3.88 -6.10 -42.45
C PHE A 232 2.70 -7.01 -42.09
N PHE A 233 1.69 -7.11 -42.96
CA PHE A 233 0.47 -7.86 -42.68
C PHE A 233 0.27 -9.04 -43.62
N THR A 234 -0.49 -10.03 -43.16
CA THR A 234 -0.86 -11.24 -43.93
C THR A 234 -2.31 -11.60 -43.67
N THR A 235 -2.97 -12.24 -44.64
CA THR A 235 -4.29 -12.85 -44.46
C THR A 235 -4.22 -14.27 -43.89
N THR A 236 -3.02 -14.83 -43.77
CA THR A 236 -2.80 -16.17 -43.20
C THR A 236 -2.90 -16.10 -41.68
N PRO A 237 -3.84 -16.82 -41.04
CA PRO A 237 -3.91 -16.88 -39.58
C PRO A 237 -2.63 -17.47 -38.96
N PRO A 238 -2.23 -17.01 -37.77
CA PRO A 238 -1.12 -17.59 -37.03
C PRO A 238 -1.46 -19.00 -36.54
N THR A 239 -0.43 -19.78 -36.20
CA THR A 239 -0.61 -21.04 -35.45
C THR A 239 -0.74 -20.70 -33.96
N GLN A 240 -1.95 -20.85 -33.42
CA GLN A 240 -2.34 -20.69 -32.01
C GLN A 240 -2.00 -21.92 -31.13
N GLU A 241 -1.07 -21.89 -30.17
CA GLU A 241 -1.07 -22.95 -29.13
C GLU A 241 -2.27 -22.74 -28.19
N PRO A 242 -3.03 -23.79 -27.84
CA PRO A 242 -4.10 -23.68 -26.85
C PRO A 242 -3.54 -23.37 -25.46
N ASP A 243 -4.33 -22.72 -24.61
CA ASP A 243 -3.98 -22.52 -23.20
C ASP A 243 -3.78 -23.89 -22.53
N TYR A 244 -2.82 -23.97 -21.61
CA TYR A 244 -2.43 -25.23 -21.00
C TYR A 244 -3.52 -25.77 -20.06
N ASP A 245 -3.97 -27.00 -20.31
CA ASP A 245 -5.03 -27.67 -19.55
C ASP A 245 -4.55 -28.90 -18.74
N GLY A 246 -3.23 -29.12 -18.66
CA GLY A 246 -2.66 -30.28 -17.99
C GLY A 246 -2.60 -30.17 -16.45
N GLU A 247 -2.57 -31.33 -15.78
CA GLU A 247 -2.55 -31.39 -14.30
C GLU A 247 -1.20 -30.98 -13.68
N ALA A 248 -0.10 -31.18 -14.41
CA ALA A 248 1.26 -30.87 -13.97
C ALA A 248 1.50 -29.36 -13.90
N VAL A 249 2.59 -28.94 -13.23
CA VAL A 249 3.15 -27.60 -13.43
C VAL A 249 4.01 -27.66 -14.69
N ARG A 250 3.65 -26.89 -15.72
CA ARG A 250 4.40 -26.79 -16.98
C ARG A 250 5.37 -25.64 -16.89
N ILE A 251 6.62 -25.87 -17.28
CA ILE A 251 7.65 -24.85 -17.37
C ILE A 251 8.21 -24.86 -18.79
N ARG A 252 8.16 -23.73 -19.47
CA ARG A 252 8.70 -23.53 -20.82
C ARG A 252 9.79 -22.47 -20.80
N TYR A 253 10.98 -22.85 -21.24
CA TYR A 253 12.11 -21.95 -21.42
C TYR A 253 12.06 -21.32 -22.81
N PHE A 254 11.97 -20.00 -22.89
CA PHE A 254 11.88 -19.24 -24.14
C PHE A 254 13.25 -18.74 -24.63
N GLY A 255 14.26 -18.72 -23.77
CA GLY A 255 15.61 -18.24 -24.06
C GLY A 255 16.12 -17.25 -23.03
N HIS A 256 17.43 -17.17 -22.85
CA HIS A 256 18.10 -16.32 -21.86
C HIS A 256 17.54 -16.52 -20.42
N ALA A 257 16.85 -15.53 -19.84
CA ALA A 257 16.22 -15.62 -18.52
C ALA A 257 14.70 -15.83 -18.58
N CYS A 258 14.14 -15.93 -19.80
CA CYS A 258 12.71 -15.97 -20.05
C CYS A 258 12.14 -17.36 -19.81
N VAL A 259 11.34 -17.51 -18.76
CA VAL A 259 10.70 -18.76 -18.36
C VAL A 259 9.21 -18.53 -18.12
N LEU A 260 8.38 -19.33 -18.77
CA LEU A 260 6.94 -19.36 -18.58
C LEU A 260 6.56 -20.55 -17.70
N ILE A 261 5.92 -20.29 -16.56
CA ILE A 261 5.47 -21.28 -15.57
C ILE A 261 3.94 -21.26 -15.55
N GLU A 262 3.30 -22.40 -15.81
CA GLU A 262 1.87 -22.48 -16.06
C GLU A 262 1.22 -23.64 -15.29
N THR A 263 0.02 -23.40 -14.78
CA THR A 263 -0.99 -24.42 -14.45
C THR A 263 -2.24 -24.15 -15.28
N GLN A 264 -3.29 -24.96 -15.09
CA GLN A 264 -4.63 -24.66 -15.62
C GLN A 264 -5.19 -23.31 -15.15
N SER A 265 -4.73 -22.81 -14.00
CA SER A 265 -5.34 -21.67 -13.31
C SER A 265 -4.51 -20.39 -13.40
N VAL A 266 -3.20 -20.48 -13.65
CA VAL A 266 -2.29 -19.34 -13.62
C VAL A 266 -1.15 -19.48 -14.63
N SER A 267 -0.80 -18.36 -15.27
CA SER A 267 0.39 -18.23 -16.12
C SER A 267 1.33 -17.14 -15.60
N ILE A 268 2.61 -17.49 -15.44
CA ILE A 268 3.65 -16.61 -14.90
C ILE A 268 4.83 -16.56 -15.87
N LEU A 269 5.15 -15.39 -16.40
CA LEU A 269 6.28 -15.19 -17.30
C LEU A 269 7.40 -14.40 -16.59
N CYS A 270 8.51 -15.05 -16.32
CA CYS A 270 9.70 -14.44 -15.72
C CYS A 270 10.59 -13.84 -16.82
N ASP A 271 11.15 -12.64 -16.57
CA ASP A 271 12.09 -11.89 -17.42
C ASP A 271 11.79 -11.98 -18.93
N PRO A 272 10.66 -11.39 -19.40
CA PRO A 272 10.17 -11.60 -20.75
C PRO A 272 11.15 -11.16 -21.83
N LEU A 273 11.58 -12.13 -22.62
CA LEU A 273 12.36 -11.96 -23.85
C LEU A 273 11.88 -13.00 -24.86
N ILE A 274 11.25 -12.54 -25.93
CA ILE A 274 10.58 -13.41 -26.90
C ILE A 274 11.25 -13.31 -28.26
N SER A 275 11.60 -14.47 -28.82
CA SER A 275 12.24 -14.58 -30.12
C SER A 275 11.25 -14.42 -31.28
N TYR A 276 11.78 -14.21 -32.49
CA TYR A 276 11.03 -14.25 -33.74
C TYR A 276 11.28 -15.57 -34.49
N PRO A 277 10.36 -15.99 -35.39
CA PRO A 277 10.56 -17.19 -36.20
C PRO A 277 11.80 -17.10 -37.10
N HIS A 278 12.60 -18.17 -37.15
CA HIS A 278 13.79 -18.25 -37.98
C HIS A 278 13.99 -19.67 -38.53
N THR A 279 14.65 -19.77 -39.69
CA THR A 279 14.97 -21.03 -40.39
C THR A 279 16.29 -21.69 -39.94
N SER A 280 16.94 -21.22 -38.86
CA SER A 280 18.32 -21.59 -38.47
C SER A 280 18.42 -22.99 -37.84
N GLY A 281 17.30 -23.72 -37.74
CA GLY A 281 17.22 -25.05 -37.14
C GLY A 281 17.24 -25.08 -35.61
N ILE A 282 17.56 -23.95 -34.95
CA ILE A 282 17.44 -23.81 -33.50
C ILE A 282 15.96 -23.75 -33.13
N LYS A 283 15.49 -24.76 -32.39
CA LYS A 283 14.12 -24.76 -31.84
C LYS A 283 13.98 -23.59 -30.85
N ARG A 284 12.86 -22.89 -30.93
CA ARG A 284 12.57 -21.69 -30.15
C ARG A 284 11.08 -21.57 -29.90
N TYR A 285 10.72 -20.91 -28.81
CA TYR A 285 9.39 -20.37 -28.62
C TYR A 285 9.36 -18.90 -29.02
N THR A 286 8.24 -18.48 -29.58
CA THR A 286 7.96 -17.15 -30.12
C THR A 286 6.67 -16.60 -29.50
N PHE A 287 6.18 -15.48 -30.00
CA PHE A 287 4.87 -14.95 -29.59
C PHE A 287 3.71 -15.92 -29.84
N ALA A 288 3.85 -16.88 -30.76
CA ALA A 288 2.80 -17.84 -31.10
C ALA A 288 2.52 -18.86 -29.99
N GLU A 289 3.52 -19.16 -29.16
CA GLU A 289 3.44 -20.16 -28.10
C GLU A 289 3.07 -19.58 -26.73
N LEU A 290 2.88 -18.25 -26.63
CA LEU A 290 2.42 -17.61 -25.40
C LEU A 290 0.91 -17.82 -25.18
N PRO A 291 0.45 -17.92 -23.92
CA PRO A 291 -0.96 -18.04 -23.60
C PRO A 291 -1.74 -16.79 -24.03
N GLN A 292 -3.06 -16.92 -24.06
CA GLN A 292 -3.91 -15.77 -24.38
C GLN A 292 -3.77 -14.64 -23.36
N VAL A 293 -3.61 -15.02 -22.09
CA VAL A 293 -3.46 -14.14 -20.94
C VAL A 293 -2.24 -14.55 -20.13
N ILE A 294 -1.48 -13.55 -19.67
CA ILE A 294 -0.37 -13.71 -18.73
C ILE A 294 -0.80 -13.09 -17.40
N ASP A 295 -1.04 -13.90 -16.37
CA ASP A 295 -1.53 -13.39 -15.08
C ASP A 295 -0.47 -12.54 -14.38
N TYR A 296 0.78 -13.03 -14.40
CA TYR A 296 1.91 -12.37 -13.77
C TYR A 296 3.11 -12.32 -14.70
N VAL A 297 3.70 -11.15 -14.87
CA VAL A 297 5.06 -10.99 -15.38
C VAL A 297 5.96 -10.68 -14.20
N LEU A 298 7.02 -11.46 -14.01
CA LEU A 298 8.03 -11.21 -12.98
C LEU A 298 9.27 -10.63 -13.64
N ILE A 299 9.70 -9.44 -13.23
CA ILE A 299 10.98 -8.86 -13.64
C ILE A 299 11.92 -8.96 -12.46
N THR A 300 13.07 -9.62 -12.64
CA THR A 300 14.05 -9.86 -11.57
C THR A 300 14.81 -8.60 -11.24
N HIS A 301 15.34 -7.88 -12.24
CA HIS A 301 16.14 -6.69 -12.01
C HIS A 301 16.21 -5.78 -13.23
N ASN A 302 16.72 -4.56 -13.05
CA ASN A 302 16.75 -3.51 -14.07
C ASN A 302 17.99 -3.56 -14.98
N HIS A 303 18.28 -4.71 -15.58
CA HIS A 303 19.21 -4.82 -16.70
C HIS A 303 18.50 -5.00 -18.03
N GLN A 304 19.15 -4.55 -19.10
CA GLN A 304 18.59 -4.43 -20.45
C GLN A 304 18.13 -5.75 -21.08
N ASP A 305 18.73 -6.86 -20.67
CA ASP A 305 18.43 -8.23 -21.07
C ASP A 305 17.30 -8.89 -20.25
N HIS A 306 16.87 -8.25 -19.16
CA HIS A 306 15.72 -8.66 -18.33
C HIS A 306 14.51 -7.71 -18.46
N VAL A 307 14.76 -6.43 -18.80
CA VAL A 307 13.73 -5.41 -19.05
C VAL A 307 13.70 -5.04 -20.54
N MET A 308 13.19 -5.96 -21.35
CA MET A 308 13.12 -5.79 -22.80
C MET A 308 11.85 -5.03 -23.20
N LEU A 309 11.93 -3.70 -23.37
CA LEU A 309 10.77 -2.89 -23.76
C LEU A 309 10.15 -3.33 -25.11
N GLU A 310 10.97 -3.85 -26.03
CA GLU A 310 10.51 -4.42 -27.30
C GLU A 310 9.56 -5.60 -27.10
N THR A 311 9.82 -6.46 -26.10
CA THR A 311 8.94 -7.56 -25.73
C THR A 311 7.78 -7.08 -24.87
N LEU A 312 8.06 -6.32 -23.81
CA LEU A 312 7.06 -5.90 -22.83
C LEU A 312 5.91 -5.12 -23.47
N LEU A 313 6.20 -4.15 -24.35
CA LEU A 313 5.15 -3.39 -25.03
C LEU A 313 4.28 -4.26 -25.94
N GLN A 314 4.87 -5.29 -26.57
CA GLN A 314 4.14 -6.24 -27.39
C GLN A 314 3.20 -7.14 -26.55
N LEU A 315 3.60 -7.46 -25.33
CA LEU A 315 2.83 -8.30 -24.42
C LEU A 315 1.86 -7.53 -23.52
N ARG A 316 1.94 -6.20 -23.46
CA ARG A 316 1.17 -5.38 -22.51
C ARG A 316 -0.33 -5.69 -22.53
N HIS A 317 -0.91 -5.88 -23.72
CA HIS A 317 -2.32 -6.23 -23.88
C HIS A 317 -2.73 -7.61 -23.33
N LYS A 318 -1.76 -8.50 -23.07
CA LYS A 318 -1.97 -9.85 -22.50
C LYS A 318 -1.72 -9.90 -21.00
N ILE A 319 -0.97 -8.95 -20.44
CA ILE A 319 -0.45 -9.00 -19.08
C ILE A 319 -1.46 -8.39 -18.10
N LYS A 320 -1.84 -9.14 -17.06
CA LYS A 320 -2.70 -8.63 -15.98
C LYS A 320 -1.91 -7.88 -14.92
N THR A 321 -0.76 -8.41 -14.49
CA THR A 321 0.04 -7.82 -13.41
C THR A 321 1.52 -7.92 -13.75
N VAL A 322 2.27 -6.83 -13.61
CA VAL A 322 3.74 -6.88 -13.60
C VAL A 322 4.23 -6.76 -12.16
N VAL A 323 5.09 -7.68 -11.74
CA VAL A 323 5.76 -7.67 -10.44
C VAL A 323 7.21 -7.29 -10.66
N VAL A 324 7.68 -6.27 -9.93
CA VAL A 324 9.04 -5.76 -9.99
C VAL A 324 9.64 -5.69 -8.59
N PRO A 325 10.95 -5.84 -8.41
CA PRO A 325 11.61 -5.58 -7.14
C PRO A 325 11.43 -4.13 -6.72
N LYS A 326 11.35 -3.90 -5.41
CA LYS A 326 11.30 -2.57 -4.83
C LYS A 326 12.65 -1.84 -4.99
N SER A 327 12.62 -0.60 -5.49
CA SER A 327 13.84 0.22 -5.67
C SER A 327 14.19 1.09 -4.46
N ASN A 328 15.44 1.55 -4.40
CA ASN A 328 15.91 2.66 -3.57
C ASN A 328 15.39 3.99 -4.15
N LYS A 329 14.10 4.26 -3.93
CA LYS A 329 13.34 5.38 -4.51
C LYS A 329 14.10 6.71 -4.44
N GLY A 330 14.15 7.39 -5.59
CA GLY A 330 14.76 8.71 -5.71
C GLY A 330 16.29 8.73 -5.81
N THR A 331 16.97 7.59 -5.97
CA THR A 331 18.39 7.61 -6.36
C THR A 331 18.52 7.63 -7.89
N LEU A 332 19.55 8.31 -8.41
CA LEU A 332 19.75 8.41 -9.87
C LEU A 332 20.04 7.05 -10.52
N ILE A 333 20.78 6.20 -9.80
CA ILE A 333 21.26 4.92 -10.33
C ILE A 333 20.19 3.83 -10.28
N ASP A 334 19.20 3.97 -9.40
CA ASP A 334 18.13 2.98 -9.19
C ASP A 334 16.74 3.63 -9.38
N PRO A 335 16.42 4.06 -10.61
CA PRO A 335 15.10 4.64 -10.89
C PRO A 335 14.00 3.60 -10.68
N SER A 336 12.81 4.04 -10.24
CA SER A 336 11.70 3.13 -9.97
C SER A 336 11.17 2.46 -11.25
N LEU A 337 11.36 1.14 -11.36
CA LEU A 337 10.77 0.30 -12.41
C LEU A 337 9.23 0.40 -12.41
N LYS A 338 8.61 0.49 -11.23
CA LYS A 338 7.15 0.63 -11.12
C LYS A 338 6.66 1.92 -11.77
N LEU A 339 7.23 3.07 -11.40
CA LEU A 339 6.82 4.34 -11.99
C LEU A 339 7.07 4.36 -13.49
N MET A 340 8.21 3.83 -13.93
CA MET A 340 8.58 3.70 -15.33
C MET A 340 7.54 2.91 -16.14
N LEU A 341 7.21 1.69 -15.70
CA LEU A 341 6.24 0.82 -16.39
C LEU A 341 4.85 1.45 -16.42
N GLN A 342 4.42 2.09 -15.33
CA GLN A 342 3.15 2.82 -15.30
C GLN A 342 3.11 3.96 -16.32
N GLN A 343 4.20 4.72 -16.49
CA GLN A 343 4.25 5.80 -17.48
C GLN A 343 4.19 5.30 -18.93
N ILE A 344 4.61 4.07 -19.19
CA ILE A 344 4.52 3.46 -20.52
C ILE A 344 3.29 2.55 -20.66
N GLY A 345 2.27 2.71 -19.81
CA GLY A 345 0.93 2.16 -20.01
C GLY A 345 0.60 0.84 -19.30
N PHE A 346 1.48 0.32 -18.43
CA PHE A 346 1.11 -0.83 -17.59
C PHE A 346 0.24 -0.38 -16.43
N GLU A 347 -1.02 -0.82 -16.40
CA GLU A 347 -2.01 -0.35 -15.42
C GLU A 347 -1.76 -0.92 -14.02
N ASN A 348 -1.38 -2.20 -13.93
CA ASN A 348 -1.18 -2.90 -12.68
C ASN A 348 0.28 -3.34 -12.52
N VAL A 349 1.04 -2.57 -11.74
CA VAL A 349 2.45 -2.85 -11.42
C VAL A 349 2.63 -2.90 -9.90
N GLN A 350 3.01 -4.07 -9.41
CA GLN A 350 3.26 -4.35 -8.01
C GLN A 350 4.76 -4.34 -7.74
N GLU A 351 5.18 -3.61 -6.71
CA GLU A 351 6.52 -3.77 -6.14
C GLU A 351 6.45 -4.94 -5.15
N ILE A 352 7.50 -5.75 -5.11
CA ILE A 352 7.69 -6.80 -4.12
C ILE A 352 9.01 -6.56 -3.39
N ASP A 353 8.96 -6.60 -2.06
CA ASP A 353 10.14 -6.48 -1.21
C ASP A 353 10.77 -7.86 -0.94
N GLU A 354 11.97 -7.86 -0.36
CA GLU A 354 12.63 -9.08 0.07
C GLU A 354 11.78 -9.85 1.09
N LEU A 355 11.58 -11.14 0.83
CA LEU A 355 10.74 -12.08 1.59
C LEU A 355 9.24 -11.77 1.59
N GLU A 356 8.77 -10.80 0.81
CA GLU A 356 7.34 -10.58 0.60
C GLU A 356 6.75 -11.69 -0.28
N ILE A 357 5.49 -12.05 0.01
CA ILE A 357 4.76 -13.13 -0.66
C ILE A 357 3.50 -12.58 -1.33
N ILE A 358 3.32 -12.91 -2.60
CA ILE A 358 2.09 -12.69 -3.36
C ILE A 358 1.37 -14.03 -3.50
N ASN A 359 0.22 -14.17 -2.84
CA ASN A 359 -0.63 -15.35 -2.99
C ASN A 359 -1.34 -15.31 -4.35
N ILE A 360 -1.32 -16.44 -5.06
CA ILE A 360 -1.89 -16.59 -6.40
C ILE A 360 -2.70 -17.88 -6.48
N ALA A 361 -3.39 -18.10 -7.61
CA ALA A 361 -4.03 -19.39 -7.82
C ALA A 361 -2.97 -20.51 -7.80
N ASP A 362 -3.32 -21.64 -7.17
CA ASP A 362 -2.46 -22.82 -7.01
C ASP A 362 -1.16 -22.64 -6.21
N GLY A 363 -0.89 -21.47 -5.60
CA GLY A 363 0.25 -21.28 -4.70
C GLY A 363 0.68 -19.82 -4.46
N TYR A 364 1.97 -19.51 -4.57
CA TYR A 364 2.52 -18.18 -4.26
C TYR A 364 3.77 -17.81 -5.06
N ILE A 365 4.07 -16.52 -5.13
CA ILE A 365 5.34 -15.94 -5.58
C ILE A 365 6.01 -15.27 -4.39
N ALA A 366 7.26 -15.59 -4.09
CA ALA A 366 8.05 -14.92 -3.06
C ALA A 366 9.25 -14.18 -3.69
N GLY A 367 9.45 -12.93 -3.29
CA GLY A 367 10.65 -12.16 -3.63
C GLY A 367 11.79 -12.59 -2.71
N LEU A 368 12.94 -12.99 -3.26
CA LEU A 368 14.11 -13.38 -2.49
C LEU A 368 15.25 -12.37 -2.70
N PRO A 369 16.10 -12.14 -1.69
CA PRO A 369 17.26 -11.27 -1.83
C PRO A 369 18.16 -11.68 -2.99
N PHE A 370 18.53 -10.69 -3.83
CA PHE A 370 19.47 -10.84 -4.93
C PHE A 370 20.74 -10.07 -4.59
N PHE A 371 21.87 -10.76 -4.48
CA PHE A 371 23.17 -10.15 -4.19
C PHE A 371 24.08 -10.10 -5.42
N GLY A 372 24.94 -9.09 -5.47
CA GLY A 372 25.98 -8.94 -6.51
C GLY A 372 25.47 -8.45 -7.86
N GLU A 373 26.31 -8.65 -8.89
CA GLU A 373 26.06 -8.37 -10.31
C GLU A 373 25.75 -6.89 -10.67
N HIS A 374 25.59 -6.00 -9.69
CA HIS A 374 25.31 -4.57 -9.92
C HIS A 374 26.53 -3.68 -9.63
N GLY A 375 27.73 -4.29 -9.67
CA GLY A 375 29.00 -3.60 -9.50
C GLY A 375 29.11 -2.80 -8.21
N ASP A 376 28.58 -3.29 -7.09
CA ASP A 376 28.58 -2.63 -5.78
C ASP A 376 27.88 -1.25 -5.75
N LEU A 377 26.97 -0.98 -6.68
CA LEU A 377 26.10 0.19 -6.64
C LEU A 377 24.93 -0.07 -5.69
N ASN A 378 24.44 0.98 -5.03
CA ASN A 378 23.28 0.91 -4.14
C ASN A 378 21.98 0.83 -4.93
N ILE A 379 21.76 -0.30 -5.60
CA ILE A 379 20.58 -0.61 -6.38
C ILE A 379 19.73 -1.61 -5.60
N GLY A 380 18.52 -1.22 -5.23
CA GLY A 380 17.52 -2.05 -4.55
C GLY A 380 16.64 -2.83 -5.52
N ALA A 381 16.42 -2.35 -6.76
CA ALA A 381 15.55 -2.98 -7.75
C ALA A 381 16.12 -4.27 -8.37
N LYS A 382 16.36 -5.29 -7.52
CA LYS A 382 16.79 -6.64 -7.89
C LYS A 382 16.26 -7.67 -6.89
N ALA A 383 15.64 -8.74 -7.39
CA ALA A 383 15.13 -9.85 -6.60
C ALA A 383 15.21 -11.16 -7.42
N ALA A 384 15.49 -12.26 -6.74
CA ALA A 384 15.22 -13.60 -7.26
C ALA A 384 13.76 -13.97 -6.93
N TYR A 385 13.15 -14.89 -7.67
CA TYR A 385 11.76 -15.30 -7.40
C TYR A 385 11.67 -16.79 -7.08
N LEU A 386 11.05 -17.10 -5.94
CA LEU A 386 10.58 -18.45 -5.65
C LEU A 386 9.09 -18.54 -5.96
N VAL A 387 8.76 -19.31 -6.99
CA VAL A 387 7.39 -19.62 -7.39
C VAL A 387 7.03 -20.99 -6.84
N ASN A 388 6.02 -21.06 -5.98
CA ASN A 388 5.46 -22.33 -5.54
C ASN A 388 4.09 -22.54 -6.18
N LEU A 389 3.90 -23.61 -6.94
CA LEU A 389 2.62 -23.94 -7.59
C LEU A 389 2.33 -25.43 -7.44
N LYS A 390 1.12 -25.79 -7.01
CA LYS A 390 0.69 -27.18 -6.76
C LYS A 390 1.71 -27.98 -5.92
N GLY A 391 2.33 -27.32 -4.94
CA GLY A 391 3.34 -27.89 -4.04
C GLY A 391 4.74 -28.06 -4.67
N ARG A 392 4.99 -27.51 -5.87
CA ARG A 392 6.30 -27.50 -6.53
C ARG A 392 6.97 -26.15 -6.39
N SER A 393 8.23 -26.15 -5.95
CA SER A 393 9.04 -24.95 -5.71
C SER A 393 10.05 -24.72 -6.84
N ILE A 394 9.92 -23.61 -7.55
CA ILE A 394 10.76 -23.19 -8.68
C ILE A 394 11.46 -21.88 -8.32
N LEU A 395 12.79 -21.90 -8.22
CA LEU A 395 13.61 -20.70 -7.97
C LEU A 395 14.17 -20.16 -9.29
N CYS A 396 13.70 -18.99 -9.71
CA CYS A 396 14.27 -18.18 -10.78
C CYS A 396 15.27 -17.19 -10.20
N ALA A 397 16.56 -17.54 -10.20
CA ALA A 397 17.60 -16.73 -9.53
C ALA A 397 18.21 -15.62 -10.41
N ALA A 398 17.90 -15.59 -11.71
CA ALA A 398 18.56 -14.76 -12.72
C ALA A 398 20.07 -14.73 -12.47
N ASP A 399 20.69 -13.55 -12.46
CA ASP A 399 22.14 -13.41 -12.26
C ASP A 399 22.55 -13.24 -10.80
N SER A 400 21.68 -13.64 -9.86
CA SER A 400 21.97 -13.55 -8.45
C SER A 400 23.29 -14.25 -8.15
N ASN A 401 24.17 -13.49 -7.50
CA ASN A 401 25.51 -13.94 -7.19
C ASN A 401 25.56 -14.41 -5.74
N ASN A 402 25.88 -15.69 -5.53
CA ASN A 402 26.02 -16.24 -4.19
C ASN A 402 27.35 -15.81 -3.53
N ILE A 403 27.43 -14.52 -3.21
CA ILE A 403 28.60 -13.89 -2.57
C ILE A 403 28.69 -14.30 -1.09
N ASP A 404 27.54 -14.38 -0.41
CA ASP A 404 27.43 -14.83 0.98
C ASP A 404 26.50 -16.06 1.08
N PRO A 405 27.06 -17.28 1.16
CA PRO A 405 26.28 -18.51 1.28
C PRO A 405 25.34 -18.54 2.50
N GLN A 406 25.66 -17.80 3.56
CA GLN A 406 24.86 -17.79 4.80
C GLN A 406 23.45 -17.24 4.55
N LEU A 407 23.30 -16.30 3.61
CA LEU A 407 22.00 -15.82 3.14
C LEU A 407 21.10 -16.99 2.76
N TYR A 408 21.61 -17.90 1.94
CA TYR A 408 20.83 -19.02 1.42
C TYR A 408 20.57 -20.10 2.47
N THR A 409 21.43 -20.23 3.48
CA THR A 409 21.12 -21.04 4.66
C THR A 409 19.88 -20.50 5.38
N HIS A 410 19.73 -19.19 5.53
CA HIS A 410 18.52 -18.59 6.11
C HIS A 410 17.30 -18.75 5.22
N LEU A 411 17.45 -18.60 3.90
CA LEU A 411 16.37 -18.82 2.96
C LEU A 411 15.90 -20.29 2.95
N HIS A 412 16.83 -21.25 3.03
CA HIS A 412 16.50 -22.67 3.17
C HIS A 412 15.76 -22.96 4.48
N GLN A 413 16.11 -22.31 5.59
CA GLN A 413 15.36 -22.43 6.85
C GLN A 413 13.90 -21.96 6.73
N ILE A 414 13.59 -21.06 5.81
CA ILE A 414 12.23 -20.53 5.61
C ILE A 414 11.46 -21.40 4.60
N PHE A 415 12.07 -21.65 3.45
CA PHE A 415 11.40 -22.22 2.29
C PHE A 415 11.63 -23.73 2.11
N GLY A 416 12.63 -24.30 2.81
CA GLY A 416 13.02 -25.70 2.66
C GLY A 416 13.72 -25.99 1.35
N ASP A 417 13.72 -27.26 0.96
CA ASP A 417 14.25 -27.70 -0.32
C ASP A 417 13.38 -27.20 -1.48
N ILE A 418 13.98 -27.06 -2.67
CA ILE A 418 13.28 -26.63 -3.90
C ILE A 418 13.26 -27.77 -4.92
N ASP A 419 12.32 -27.75 -5.86
CA ASP A 419 12.29 -28.76 -6.93
C ASP A 419 13.19 -28.36 -8.10
N VAL A 420 13.15 -27.09 -8.51
CA VAL A 420 13.88 -26.58 -9.68
C VAL A 420 14.64 -25.31 -9.34
N LEU A 421 15.91 -25.26 -9.72
CA LEU A 421 16.77 -24.08 -9.67
C LEU A 421 17.13 -23.61 -11.08
N PHE A 422 16.71 -22.42 -11.47
CA PHE A 422 17.26 -21.69 -12.62
C PHE A 422 18.30 -20.69 -12.12
N ILE A 423 19.54 -20.79 -12.59
CA ILE A 423 20.65 -19.92 -12.16
C ILE A 423 21.46 -19.40 -13.34
N GLY A 424 21.65 -18.09 -13.37
CA GLY A 424 22.53 -17.37 -14.29
C GLY A 424 23.99 -17.55 -13.91
N MET A 425 24.84 -17.85 -14.89
CA MET A 425 26.26 -18.10 -14.68
C MET A 425 27.18 -17.26 -15.57
N GLU A 426 26.75 -16.04 -15.90
CA GLU A 426 27.61 -15.06 -16.57
C GLU A 426 28.66 -14.48 -15.60
N CYS A 427 29.60 -15.34 -15.18
CA CYS A 427 30.57 -15.08 -14.12
C CYS A 427 31.80 -14.26 -14.55
N ASP A 428 31.74 -13.64 -15.73
CA ASP A 428 32.74 -12.74 -16.29
C ASP A 428 32.08 -11.56 -17.03
N GLY A 429 31.04 -11.00 -16.43
CA GLY A 429 30.26 -9.91 -17.01
C GLY A 429 31.05 -8.59 -17.11
N ALA A 430 30.41 -7.59 -17.71
CA ALA A 430 31.06 -6.33 -18.03
C ALA A 430 31.54 -5.55 -16.78
N ALA A 431 32.47 -4.61 -16.99
CA ALA A 431 32.75 -3.62 -15.95
C ALA A 431 31.49 -2.77 -15.72
N TYR A 432 31.16 -2.46 -14.46
CA TYR A 432 29.87 -1.82 -14.14
C TYR A 432 29.66 -0.47 -14.84
N ASN A 433 30.75 0.25 -15.12
CA ASN A 433 30.70 1.54 -15.78
C ASN A 433 30.40 1.45 -17.28
N TRP A 434 30.33 0.25 -17.86
CA TRP A 434 29.79 0.05 -19.20
C TRP A 434 28.28 0.29 -19.21
N ALA A 435 27.54 -0.33 -18.27
CA ALA A 435 26.12 -0.11 -18.11
C ALA A 435 25.83 1.26 -17.46
N TYR A 436 26.48 1.55 -16.34
CA TYR A 436 26.12 2.66 -15.45
C TYR A 436 26.96 3.94 -15.61
N GLY A 437 28.00 3.90 -16.46
CA GLY A 437 29.00 4.98 -16.53
C GLY A 437 28.42 6.34 -16.90
N SER A 438 27.36 6.38 -17.72
CA SER A 438 26.69 7.62 -18.12
C SER A 438 25.93 8.30 -16.98
N LEU A 439 25.62 7.56 -15.90
CA LEU A 439 24.93 8.08 -14.72
C LEU A 439 25.87 8.58 -13.62
N LEU A 440 27.18 8.29 -13.74
CA LEU A 440 28.17 8.73 -12.77
C LEU A 440 28.46 10.22 -12.93
N THR A 441 28.37 10.97 -11.83
CA THR A 441 28.71 12.41 -11.80
C THR A 441 30.22 12.65 -11.70
N GLN A 442 30.99 11.62 -11.36
CA GLN A 442 32.45 11.65 -11.28
C GLN A 442 33.08 10.54 -12.12
N LYS A 443 34.22 10.86 -12.75
CA LYS A 443 34.99 9.87 -13.50
C LYS A 443 35.70 8.91 -12.54
N VAL A 444 35.51 7.61 -12.78
CA VAL A 444 36.21 6.57 -12.03
C VAL A 444 37.45 6.12 -12.81
N PRO A 445 38.65 6.09 -12.18
CA PRO A 445 39.85 5.60 -12.83
C PRO A 445 39.69 4.18 -13.37
N ARG A 446 40.18 3.90 -14.59
CA ARG A 446 40.02 2.60 -15.26
C ARG A 446 40.48 1.40 -14.40
N LYS A 447 41.53 1.57 -13.59
CA LYS A 447 42.01 0.51 -12.69
C LYS A 447 40.98 0.15 -11.63
N ILE A 448 40.31 1.14 -11.04
CA ILE A 448 39.25 0.93 -10.04
C ILE A 448 38.00 0.38 -10.73
N ALA A 449 37.62 0.93 -11.88
CA ALA A 449 36.45 0.45 -12.63
C ALA A 449 36.53 -1.04 -12.98
N LYS A 450 37.73 -1.56 -13.26
CA LYS A 450 37.95 -3.00 -13.54
C LYS A 450 37.74 -3.93 -12.34
N THR A 451 37.75 -3.42 -11.12
CA THR A 451 37.55 -4.23 -9.90
C THR A 451 36.08 -4.46 -9.58
N ARG A 452 35.17 -3.71 -10.20
CA ARG A 452 33.72 -3.75 -9.98
C ARG A 452 33.04 -4.23 -11.26
N ARG A 453 32.38 -5.37 -11.21
CA ARG A 453 31.86 -6.06 -12.40
C ARG A 453 30.40 -6.46 -12.22
N LEU A 454 29.76 -6.73 -13.35
CA LEU A 454 28.41 -7.24 -13.44
C LEU A 454 28.45 -8.77 -13.58
N ASP A 455 29.15 -9.44 -12.65
CA ASP A 455 29.33 -10.88 -12.72
C ASP A 455 28.21 -11.61 -11.95
N GLY A 456 27.64 -12.65 -12.57
CA GLY A 456 26.78 -13.64 -11.92
C GLY A 456 27.57 -14.70 -11.14
N SER A 457 26.91 -15.81 -10.79
CA SER A 457 27.52 -16.90 -10.02
C SER A 457 28.50 -17.74 -10.87
N ASN A 458 29.67 -18.06 -10.31
CA ASN A 458 30.58 -19.07 -10.86
C ASN A 458 30.22 -20.48 -10.37
N ALA A 459 30.96 -21.51 -10.77
CA ALA A 459 30.65 -22.91 -10.42
C ALA A 459 30.62 -23.12 -8.91
N GLN A 460 31.63 -22.65 -8.19
CA GLN A 460 31.73 -22.79 -6.74
C GLN A 460 30.51 -22.19 -6.03
N ARG A 461 30.10 -20.99 -6.43
CA ARG A 461 28.97 -20.26 -5.84
C ARG A 461 27.63 -20.93 -6.15
N ALA A 462 27.44 -21.39 -7.38
CA ALA A 462 26.24 -22.12 -7.77
C ALA A 462 26.14 -23.50 -7.10
N ILE A 463 27.26 -24.23 -6.98
CA ILE A 463 27.32 -25.51 -6.24
C ILE A 463 26.92 -25.31 -4.77
N ALA A 464 27.33 -24.22 -4.14
CA ALA A 464 26.92 -23.90 -2.78
C ALA A 464 25.39 -23.71 -2.65
N LEU A 465 24.72 -23.14 -3.67
CA LEU A 465 23.26 -23.06 -3.71
C LEU A 465 22.62 -24.44 -3.83
N VAL A 466 23.15 -25.29 -4.72
CA VAL A 466 22.67 -26.67 -4.90
C VAL A 466 22.79 -27.45 -3.60
N ASN A 467 23.92 -27.33 -2.90
CA ASN A 467 24.13 -28.01 -1.62
C ASN A 467 23.26 -27.46 -0.49
N GLN A 468 22.73 -26.25 -0.64
CA GLN A 468 21.89 -25.64 0.39
C GLN A 468 20.41 -25.96 0.21
N PHE A 469 19.90 -25.94 -1.03
CA PHE A 469 18.48 -26.14 -1.34
C PHE A 469 18.10 -27.53 -1.84
N HIS A 470 19.09 -28.41 -2.06
CA HIS A 470 18.91 -29.78 -2.55
C HIS A 470 17.92 -29.92 -3.73
N PRO A 471 18.09 -29.13 -4.82
CA PRO A 471 17.18 -29.18 -5.95
C PRO A 471 17.17 -30.54 -6.65
N GLN A 472 16.00 -30.98 -7.12
CA GLN A 472 15.89 -32.16 -7.98
C GLN A 472 16.37 -31.86 -9.41
N GLN A 473 16.21 -30.61 -9.85
CA GLN A 473 16.61 -30.16 -11.18
C GLN A 473 17.33 -28.81 -11.12
N VAL A 474 18.46 -28.68 -11.83
CA VAL A 474 19.28 -27.47 -11.89
C VAL A 474 19.53 -27.09 -13.34
N TYR A 475 19.07 -25.90 -13.72
CA TYR A 475 19.23 -25.38 -15.06
C TYR A 475 20.08 -24.12 -15.06
N VAL A 476 21.16 -24.15 -15.82
CA VAL A 476 21.92 -22.92 -16.12
C VAL A 476 21.19 -22.19 -17.24
N TYR A 477 20.77 -20.96 -16.96
CA TYR A 477 20.10 -20.06 -17.90
C TYR A 477 20.76 -18.67 -17.87
N ALA A 478 20.12 -17.64 -18.42
CA ALA A 478 20.59 -16.25 -18.43
C ALA A 478 22.02 -16.05 -18.99
N MET A 479 22.47 -16.95 -19.87
CA MET A 479 23.82 -16.86 -20.45
C MET A 479 23.88 -15.90 -21.64
N GLY A 480 22.74 -15.54 -22.24
CA GLY A 480 22.72 -14.73 -23.46
C GLY A 480 23.44 -15.37 -24.65
N GLN A 481 23.34 -16.70 -24.75
CA GLN A 481 23.91 -17.51 -25.83
C GLN A 481 23.06 -17.47 -27.09
N GLU A 482 21.78 -17.13 -26.94
CA GLU A 482 20.80 -17.11 -28.00
C GLU A 482 21.16 -16.08 -29.08
N PRO A 483 21.19 -16.44 -30.38
CA PRO A 483 21.53 -15.52 -31.46
C PRO A 483 20.63 -14.28 -31.50
N TRP A 484 19.35 -14.45 -31.18
CA TRP A 484 18.37 -13.37 -31.10
C TRP A 484 18.55 -12.41 -29.93
N LEU A 485 19.60 -12.57 -29.09
CA LEU A 485 19.93 -11.61 -28.03
C LEU A 485 21.21 -10.80 -28.31
N THR A 486 22.02 -11.21 -29.29
CA THR A 486 23.31 -10.59 -29.61
C THR A 486 23.22 -9.08 -29.90
N PHE A 487 22.06 -8.61 -30.33
CA PHE A 487 21.77 -7.19 -30.58
C PHE A 487 21.76 -6.32 -29.31
N ILE A 488 21.63 -6.92 -28.12
CA ILE A 488 21.62 -6.21 -26.83
C ILE A 488 22.81 -6.59 -25.95
N THR A 489 23.28 -7.84 -25.99
CA THR A 489 24.38 -8.29 -25.11
C THR A 489 25.74 -8.28 -25.80
N SER A 490 25.79 -8.41 -27.14
CA SER A 490 27.01 -8.62 -27.93
C SER A 490 27.87 -9.84 -27.54
N ILE A 491 27.32 -10.75 -26.73
CA ILE A 491 28.04 -11.91 -26.20
C ILE A 491 28.20 -12.98 -27.29
N LEU A 492 29.43 -13.48 -27.44
CA LEU A 492 29.78 -14.61 -28.31
C LEU A 492 30.75 -15.51 -27.56
N TYR A 493 30.28 -16.66 -27.08
CA TYR A 493 31.14 -17.59 -26.36
C TYR A 493 31.87 -18.57 -27.27
N THR A 494 33.03 -18.99 -26.78
CA THR A 494 33.74 -20.19 -27.21
C THR A 494 33.70 -21.25 -26.10
N PRO A 495 34.01 -22.53 -26.39
CA PRO A 495 34.11 -23.57 -25.36
C PRO A 495 35.07 -23.23 -24.20
N GLU A 496 36.07 -22.38 -24.44
CA GLU A 496 37.07 -21.93 -23.47
C GLU A 496 36.64 -20.70 -22.67
N SER A 497 35.52 -20.07 -23.05
CA SER A 497 35.01 -18.90 -22.33
C SER A 497 34.69 -19.28 -20.88
N LYS A 498 35.15 -18.45 -19.93
CA LYS A 498 35.04 -18.75 -18.50
C LYS A 498 33.59 -19.09 -18.06
N PRO A 499 32.54 -18.35 -18.48
CA PRO A 499 31.15 -18.72 -18.17
C PRO A 499 30.75 -20.10 -18.67
N ILE A 500 31.26 -20.53 -19.84
CA ILE A 500 31.02 -21.87 -20.40
C ILE A 500 31.71 -22.96 -19.57
N VAL A 501 32.98 -22.73 -19.22
CA VAL A 501 33.77 -23.67 -18.42
C VAL A 501 33.16 -23.85 -17.03
N GLU A 502 32.80 -22.75 -16.36
CA GLU A 502 32.23 -22.77 -15.00
C GLU A 502 30.84 -23.43 -14.99
N SER A 503 29.98 -23.14 -15.95
CA SER A 503 28.67 -23.80 -16.03
C SER A 503 28.78 -25.29 -16.39
N ASN A 504 29.77 -25.71 -17.18
CA ASN A 504 30.04 -27.14 -17.40
C ASN A 504 30.42 -27.84 -16.08
N GLN A 505 31.17 -27.17 -15.19
CA GLN A 505 31.53 -27.73 -13.88
C GLN A 505 30.31 -27.92 -12.98
N LEU A 506 29.38 -26.95 -12.94
CA LEU A 506 28.13 -27.09 -12.19
C LEU A 506 27.30 -28.25 -12.72
N VAL A 507 27.11 -28.35 -14.03
CA VAL A 507 26.33 -29.43 -14.65
C VAL A 507 26.94 -30.79 -14.33
N ALA A 508 28.26 -30.93 -14.47
CA ALA A 508 28.98 -32.17 -14.13
C ALA A 508 28.85 -32.52 -12.64
N TYR A 509 28.93 -31.52 -11.76
CA TYR A 509 28.71 -31.70 -10.32
C TYR A 509 27.30 -32.24 -10.04
N CYS A 510 26.26 -31.58 -10.56
CA CYS A 510 24.87 -31.99 -10.35
C CYS A 510 24.63 -33.43 -10.85
N GLN A 511 25.12 -33.76 -12.05
CA GLN A 511 25.00 -35.11 -12.61
C GLN A 511 25.71 -36.16 -11.75
N SER A 512 26.84 -35.82 -11.13
CA SER A 512 27.54 -36.72 -10.19
C SER A 512 26.76 -36.98 -8.89
N GLN A 513 25.81 -36.10 -8.55
CA GLN A 513 24.91 -36.20 -7.40
C GLN A 513 23.51 -36.71 -7.80
N GLU A 514 23.35 -37.24 -9.01
CA GLU A 514 22.08 -37.73 -9.56
C GLU A 514 20.99 -36.63 -9.69
N ILE A 515 21.38 -35.36 -9.73
CA ILE A 515 20.50 -34.20 -9.96
C ILE A 515 20.37 -33.96 -11.47
N VAL A 516 19.13 -33.79 -11.96
CA VAL A 516 18.89 -33.49 -13.38
C VAL A 516 19.47 -32.11 -13.69
N SER A 517 20.43 -32.01 -14.60
CA SER A 517 21.03 -30.72 -14.91
C SER A 517 21.49 -30.57 -16.36
N LYS A 518 21.31 -29.35 -16.88
CA LYS A 518 21.82 -28.89 -18.17
C LYS A 518 21.95 -27.38 -18.21
N ARG A 519 22.78 -26.89 -19.13
CA ARG A 519 22.74 -25.51 -19.60
C ARG A 519 21.71 -25.39 -20.72
N LEU A 520 20.73 -24.52 -20.54
CA LEU A 520 19.64 -24.32 -21.49
C LEU A 520 20.11 -23.53 -22.71
N PHE A 521 19.56 -23.87 -23.87
CA PHE A 521 19.82 -23.20 -25.14
C PHE A 521 18.65 -23.45 -26.10
N GLY A 522 18.11 -22.40 -26.69
CA GLY A 522 16.94 -22.51 -27.56
C GLY A 522 15.65 -22.53 -26.75
N CYS A 523 14.85 -23.61 -26.89
CA CYS A 523 13.65 -23.84 -26.09
C CYS A 523 13.70 -25.17 -25.36
N GLU A 524 13.01 -25.24 -24.23
CA GLU A 524 12.88 -26.46 -23.45
C GLU A 524 11.52 -26.52 -22.75
N GLU A 525 11.00 -27.73 -22.54
CA GLU A 525 9.77 -27.96 -21.81
C GLU A 525 10.01 -28.95 -20.65
N ILE A 526 9.53 -28.59 -19.47
CA ILE A 526 9.63 -29.37 -18.24
C ILE A 526 8.24 -29.52 -17.66
N LEU A 527 7.86 -30.74 -17.27
CA LEU A 527 6.60 -31.04 -16.62
C LEU A 527 6.88 -31.60 -15.22
N LEU A 528 6.37 -30.91 -14.20
CA LEU A 528 6.46 -31.35 -12.81
C LEU A 528 5.11 -31.93 -12.36
N THR A 529 5.07 -33.23 -12.08
CA THR A 529 3.86 -33.89 -11.56
C THR A 529 3.45 -33.30 -10.22
N THR A 530 2.16 -33.27 -9.89
CA THR A 530 1.69 -32.72 -8.61
C THR A 530 2.25 -33.51 -7.43
N CYS A 531 2.56 -32.82 -6.32
CA CYS A 531 3.06 -33.45 -5.10
C CYS A 531 2.10 -33.18 -3.94
N SER A 532 1.70 -34.24 -3.22
CA SER A 532 0.81 -34.16 -2.06
C SER A 532 1.52 -33.87 -0.74
N THR A 533 2.85 -33.77 -0.74
CA THR A 533 3.65 -33.52 0.47
C THR A 533 4.19 -32.10 0.48
N ASN A 534 3.52 -31.20 1.20
CA ASN A 534 4.02 -29.85 1.50
C ASN A 534 4.87 -29.92 2.77
N THR A 535 6.19 -29.98 2.64
CA THR A 535 7.15 -30.00 3.77
C THR A 535 7.97 -28.71 3.89
N SER A 536 7.43 -27.55 3.44
CA SER A 536 8.03 -26.26 3.79
C SER A 536 7.50 -25.78 5.14
N ILE A 537 8.34 -25.06 5.89
CA ILE A 537 7.94 -24.42 7.16
C ILE A 537 6.80 -23.42 6.91
N LEU A 538 6.69 -22.86 5.70
CA LEU A 538 5.51 -22.11 5.26
C LEU A 538 4.24 -22.96 5.19
N GLY A 539 4.29 -24.25 4.86
CA GLY A 539 3.12 -25.14 5.00
C GLY A 539 2.60 -25.25 6.44
N SER A 540 3.50 -25.14 7.43
CA SER A 540 3.15 -25.09 8.86
C SER A 540 2.85 -23.67 9.38
N ILE A 541 3.49 -22.63 8.84
CA ILE A 541 3.24 -21.21 9.18
C ILE A 541 1.95 -20.69 8.51
N LEU A 542 1.57 -21.25 7.36
CA LEU A 542 0.27 -21.03 6.72
C LEU A 542 -0.86 -21.76 7.47
N SER A 543 -0.53 -22.73 8.33
CA SER A 543 -1.48 -23.36 9.26
C SER A 543 -1.48 -22.75 10.67
N GLU A 544 -0.41 -22.04 11.06
CA GLU A 544 -0.31 -21.37 12.36
C GLU A 544 0.51 -20.08 12.22
N SER A 545 -0.10 -18.94 12.55
CA SER A 545 0.47 -17.58 12.72
C SER A 545 0.39 -16.60 11.54
N GLU A 546 -0.78 -15.93 11.50
CA GLU A 546 -0.89 -14.50 11.19
C GLU A 546 0.15 -13.69 11.99
N VAL A 547 1.25 -13.29 11.35
CA VAL A 547 2.08 -12.18 11.86
C VAL A 547 1.77 -10.95 11.03
N ALA A 548 1.04 -10.04 11.67
CA ALA A 548 0.62 -8.75 11.14
C ALA A 548 1.81 -7.90 10.68
N LEU A 549 1.89 -7.63 9.38
CA LEU A 549 2.73 -6.56 8.81
C LEU A 549 1.88 -5.29 8.66
N GLN A 550 2.09 -4.34 9.56
CA GLN A 550 1.57 -2.98 9.45
C GLN A 550 2.37 -2.18 8.40
N PRO A 551 1.75 -1.26 7.65
CA PRO A 551 2.45 -0.43 6.65
C PRO A 551 3.17 0.75 7.32
N VAL A 552 4.49 0.85 7.11
CA VAL A 552 5.31 2.00 7.50
C VAL A 552 5.19 3.09 6.42
N TYR A 553 4.37 4.09 6.71
CA TYR A 553 4.40 5.40 6.06
C TYR A 553 5.44 6.27 6.77
N GLU A 554 6.50 6.71 6.09
CA GLU A 554 7.17 7.95 6.48
C GLU A 554 8.03 8.58 5.38
N SER A 555 7.71 9.83 5.07
CA SER A 555 8.57 10.78 4.36
C SER A 555 9.26 11.68 5.37
N LEU A 556 10.48 12.09 5.01
CA LEU A 556 11.48 12.88 5.74
C LEU A 556 10.95 13.86 6.78
N ILE A 557 11.43 13.61 7.99
CA ILE A 557 11.31 14.46 9.15
C ILE A 557 12.77 14.60 9.67
N SER A 558 13.26 15.80 10.01
CA SER A 558 14.64 15.94 10.51
C SER A 558 14.85 15.08 11.77
N PRO A 559 16.06 14.62 12.14
CA PRO A 559 16.23 13.74 13.31
C PRO A 559 15.62 14.30 14.59
N ILE A 560 15.68 15.62 14.79
CA ILE A 560 14.99 16.27 15.91
C ILE A 560 13.47 16.29 15.71
N GLN A 561 12.96 16.55 14.51
CA GLN A 561 11.53 16.49 14.25
C GLN A 561 11.00 15.05 14.27
N GLU A 562 11.80 14.05 13.92
CA GLU A 562 11.47 12.62 13.91
C GLU A 562 11.47 12.13 15.34
N PHE A 563 12.44 12.58 16.14
CA PHE A 563 12.43 12.40 17.58
C PHE A 563 11.25 13.13 18.23
N LEU A 564 10.95 14.38 17.87
CA LEU A 564 9.76 15.12 18.37
C LEU A 564 8.45 14.46 17.92
N THR A 565 8.41 13.90 16.72
CA THR A 565 7.28 13.14 16.17
C THR A 565 7.17 11.79 16.86
N GLN A 566 8.28 11.14 17.19
CA GLN A 566 8.36 9.92 17.99
C GLN A 566 7.89 10.21 19.41
N LEU A 567 8.36 11.27 20.06
CA LEU A 567 7.88 11.75 21.35
C LEU A 567 6.37 12.04 21.27
N GLN A 568 5.90 12.70 20.21
CA GLN A 568 4.47 12.98 19.99
C GLN A 568 3.65 11.70 19.74
N ARG A 569 4.19 10.72 19.02
CA ARG A 569 3.59 9.38 18.83
C ARG A 569 3.52 8.58 20.11
N LEU A 570 4.49 8.79 21.00
CA LEU A 570 4.58 8.21 22.33
C LEU A 570 3.82 9.03 23.39
N ASP A 571 3.08 10.08 22.99
CA ASP A 571 2.36 11.05 23.84
C ASP A 571 3.23 11.67 24.94
N ILE A 572 4.52 11.83 24.66
CA ILE A 572 5.48 12.53 25.51
C ILE A 572 5.39 14.01 25.20
N ARG A 573 4.82 14.77 26.13
CA ARG A 573 4.67 16.22 26.02
C ARG A 573 5.89 16.91 26.60
N ILE A 574 6.42 17.86 25.86
CA ILE A 574 7.58 18.65 26.27
C ILE A 574 7.24 20.14 26.20
N TRP A 575 7.71 20.92 27.17
CA TRP A 575 7.49 22.37 27.23
C TRP A 575 8.62 23.07 27.99
N LEU A 576 8.68 24.40 27.92
CA LEU A 576 9.66 25.20 28.65
C LEU A 576 9.00 25.90 29.84
N ASP A 577 9.57 25.73 31.02
CA ASP A 577 9.30 26.61 32.17
C ASP A 577 10.42 27.66 32.28
N ASN A 578 10.07 28.92 32.50
CA ASN A 578 11.06 29.95 32.83
C ASN A 578 11.21 30.02 34.36
N VAL A 579 12.40 29.66 34.85
CA VAL A 579 12.77 29.81 36.26
C VAL A 579 14.07 30.61 36.29
N ASN A 580 14.05 31.80 36.93
CA ASN A 580 15.18 32.74 37.00
C ASN A 580 15.81 33.05 35.63
N ASP A 581 14.99 33.49 34.66
CA ASP A 581 15.41 33.87 33.30
C ASP A 581 16.18 32.79 32.51
N THR A 582 16.10 31.53 32.94
CA THR A 582 16.72 30.40 32.25
C THR A 582 15.63 29.39 31.81
N PRO A 583 15.50 29.07 30.51
CA PRO A 583 14.49 28.14 30.02
C PRO A 583 14.83 26.70 30.45
N LYS A 584 13.91 26.05 31.17
CA LYS A 584 14.07 24.68 31.64
C LYS A 584 13.10 23.75 30.91
N LEU A 585 13.66 22.81 30.15
CA LEU A 585 12.88 21.77 29.47
C LEU A 585 12.19 20.86 30.48
N ARG A 586 10.87 20.73 30.32
CA ARG A 586 10.01 19.80 31.03
C ARG A 586 9.50 18.74 30.07
N CYS A 587 9.26 17.56 30.60
CA CYS A 587 8.76 16.41 29.88
C CYS A 587 7.71 15.73 30.77
N ASN A 588 6.57 15.39 30.19
CA ASN A 588 5.54 14.55 30.78
C ASN A 588 5.31 13.37 29.84
N ALA A 589 5.44 12.15 30.34
CA ALA A 589 5.36 10.93 29.56
C ALA A 589 4.42 9.93 30.23
N PRO A 590 3.67 9.11 29.46
CA PRO A 590 2.88 8.02 30.04
C PRO A 590 3.78 6.99 30.76
N LYS A 591 3.25 6.33 31.79
CA LYS A 591 4.02 5.41 32.64
C LYS A 591 4.60 4.26 31.82
N GLY A 592 5.91 4.02 31.94
CA GLY A 592 6.61 2.95 31.22
C GLY A 592 7.02 3.28 29.78
N VAL A 593 6.59 4.42 29.23
CA VAL A 593 6.94 4.86 27.87
C VAL A 593 8.29 5.58 27.84
N LEU A 594 8.63 6.30 28.91
CA LEU A 594 9.92 6.98 29.06
C LEU A 594 11.01 6.00 29.50
N THR A 595 11.49 5.18 28.57
CA THR A 595 12.59 4.22 28.82
C THR A 595 13.91 4.95 29.12
N ASP A 596 14.89 4.26 29.70
CA ASP A 596 16.19 4.89 30.00
C ASP A 596 16.91 5.34 28.72
N ALA A 597 16.78 4.59 27.62
CA ALA A 597 17.23 5.02 26.29
C ALA A 597 16.55 6.31 25.81
N LEU A 598 15.24 6.46 26.05
CA LEU A 598 14.49 7.65 25.65
C LEU A 598 14.82 8.87 26.54
N LYS A 599 15.15 8.65 27.81
CA LYS A 599 15.67 9.70 28.71
C LYS A 599 17.05 10.18 28.26
N GLU A 600 17.92 9.28 27.84
CA GLU A 600 19.24 9.61 27.28
C GLU A 600 19.08 10.42 25.99
N GLN A 601 18.19 10.03 25.09
CA GLN A 601 17.88 10.80 23.88
C GLN A 601 17.27 12.18 24.18
N LEU A 602 16.35 12.28 25.14
CA LEU A 602 15.80 13.57 25.59
C LEU A 602 16.87 14.50 26.16
N GLN A 603 17.85 13.94 26.87
CA GLN A 603 18.96 14.70 27.42
C GLN A 603 19.97 15.10 26.32
N ALA A 604 20.24 14.20 25.37
CA ALA A 604 21.13 14.45 24.24
C ALA A 604 20.61 15.56 23.32
N HIS A 605 19.29 15.58 23.07
CA HIS A 605 18.63 16.56 22.20
C HIS A 605 18.10 17.79 22.95
N LYS A 606 18.38 17.93 24.25
CA LYS A 606 17.78 18.98 25.11
C LYS A 606 17.95 20.40 24.56
N ALA A 607 19.12 20.72 24.00
CA ALA A 607 19.40 22.05 23.46
C ALA A 607 18.57 22.33 22.19
N GLU A 608 18.51 21.37 21.27
CA GLU A 608 17.73 21.44 20.03
C GLU A 608 16.23 21.53 20.29
N ILE A 609 15.74 20.81 21.30
CA ILE A 609 14.33 20.88 21.74
C ILE A 609 14.02 22.27 22.31
N ILE A 610 14.90 22.83 23.15
CA ILE A 610 14.72 24.18 23.71
C ILE A 610 14.69 25.21 22.58
N GLU A 611 15.61 25.13 21.63
CA GLU A 611 15.67 26.01 20.45
C GLU A 611 14.40 25.89 19.58
N PHE A 612 13.95 24.66 19.31
CA PHE A 612 12.71 24.39 18.57
C PHE A 612 11.47 24.99 19.25
N LEU A 613 11.36 24.85 20.58
CA LEU A 613 10.23 25.39 21.34
C LEU A 613 10.29 26.92 21.50
N GLN A 614 11.45 27.55 21.32
CA GLN A 614 11.64 29.00 21.40
C GLN A 614 11.42 29.72 20.07
N ASN A 615 11.44 29.01 18.93
CA ASN A 615 11.37 29.61 17.59
C ASN A 615 10.15 29.08 16.77
N PRO A 616 8.94 29.66 16.94
CA PRO A 616 7.69 29.11 16.39
C PRO A 616 7.47 29.30 14.87
N GLY A 617 8.52 29.62 14.09
CA GLY A 617 8.45 29.89 12.65
C GLY A 617 8.56 28.67 11.72
N GLY A 618 8.90 27.48 12.23
CA GLY A 618 8.94 26.25 11.45
C GLY A 618 7.54 25.70 11.17
N LYS A 619 7.20 25.41 9.91
CA LYS A 619 5.92 24.79 9.52
C LYS A 619 5.66 23.54 10.37
N LYS A 620 4.60 23.56 11.19
CA LYS A 620 4.03 22.34 11.76
C LYS A 620 3.70 21.40 10.61
N VAL A 621 4.16 20.15 10.68
CA VAL A 621 3.73 19.09 9.75
C VAL A 621 2.22 18.95 9.90
N GLU A 622 1.47 19.52 8.97
CA GLU A 622 0.01 19.38 8.94
C GLU A 622 -0.31 18.02 8.34
N PHE A 623 -1.02 17.21 9.12
CA PHE A 623 -1.62 15.98 8.62
C PHE A 623 -2.65 16.37 7.54
N ASP A 624 -2.50 15.88 6.31
CA ASP A 624 -3.45 16.13 5.22
C ASP A 624 -4.71 15.26 5.45
N TRP A 625 -5.57 15.72 6.35
CA TRP A 625 -6.83 15.07 6.70
C TRP A 625 -7.80 14.97 5.52
N GLY A 626 -7.62 15.80 4.49
CA GLY A 626 -8.38 15.74 3.25
C GLY A 626 -8.08 14.45 2.48
N ARG A 627 -6.80 14.06 2.37
CA ARG A 627 -6.39 12.79 1.75
C ARG A 627 -6.85 11.56 2.51
N GLU A 628 -6.80 11.61 3.84
CA GLU A 628 -7.22 10.48 4.69
C GLU A 628 -8.73 10.18 4.58
N ALA A 629 -9.53 11.19 4.23
CA ALA A 629 -10.98 11.10 4.07
C ALA A 629 -11.44 10.85 2.61
N ILE A 630 -10.56 10.32 1.75
CA ILE A 630 -10.92 9.94 0.37
C ILE A 630 -11.45 8.50 0.36
N LEU A 631 -12.71 8.33 -0.02
CA LEU A 631 -13.34 7.02 -0.23
C LEU A 631 -12.80 6.36 -1.49
N ASP A 632 -12.35 5.10 -1.38
CA ASP A 632 -11.92 4.24 -2.49
C ASP A 632 -12.88 4.35 -3.69
N SER A 633 -12.34 4.69 -4.85
CA SER A 633 -13.08 4.90 -6.09
C SER A 633 -13.79 3.64 -6.61
N ALA A 634 -13.34 2.44 -6.21
CA ALA A 634 -13.99 1.18 -6.57
C ALA A 634 -15.32 0.95 -5.84
N ILE A 635 -15.59 1.69 -4.75
CA ILE A 635 -16.85 1.61 -4.01
C ILE A 635 -17.90 2.46 -4.73
N VAL A 636 -18.62 1.79 -5.62
CA VAL A 636 -19.73 2.35 -6.42
C VAL A 636 -20.90 1.36 -6.37
N PRO A 637 -22.14 1.80 -6.13
CA PRO A 637 -23.28 0.89 -6.14
C PRO A 637 -23.55 0.31 -7.55
N PRO A 638 -23.96 -0.96 -7.65
CA PRO A 638 -24.13 -1.69 -8.91
C PRO A 638 -25.28 -1.17 -9.78
N THR A 639 -26.11 -0.26 -9.25
CA THR A 639 -27.09 0.52 -10.02
C THR A 639 -27.32 1.85 -9.29
N PRO A 640 -27.14 3.02 -9.94
CA PRO A 640 -27.44 4.29 -9.30
C PRO A 640 -28.95 4.39 -9.06
N LEU A 641 -29.37 4.41 -7.79
CA LEU A 641 -30.68 4.98 -7.45
C LEU A 641 -30.64 6.44 -7.88
N ASN A 642 -31.57 6.87 -8.73
CA ASN A 642 -31.72 8.28 -9.07
C ASN A 642 -31.69 9.09 -7.76
N PRO A 643 -30.79 10.08 -7.62
CA PRO A 643 -30.72 10.86 -6.40
C PRO A 643 -32.07 11.53 -6.14
N PRO A 644 -32.54 11.64 -4.89
CA PRO A 644 -33.66 12.51 -4.60
C PRO A 644 -33.27 13.91 -5.05
N LEU A 645 -34.05 14.48 -5.97
CA LEU A 645 -33.97 15.89 -6.35
C LEU A 645 -33.86 16.74 -5.09
N GLN A 646 -32.86 17.63 -5.05
CA GLN A 646 -32.77 18.69 -4.06
C GLN A 646 -34.12 19.41 -4.00
N ARG A 647 -34.83 19.30 -2.87
CA ARG A 647 -36.06 20.06 -2.66
C ARG A 647 -35.71 21.54 -2.50
N GLY A 648 -36.16 22.33 -3.47
CA GLY A 648 -36.57 23.71 -3.21
C GLY A 648 -37.74 23.71 -2.23
N GLU A 649 -37.79 24.75 -1.41
CA GLU A 649 -38.87 25.04 -0.47
C GLU A 649 -40.23 25.12 -1.19
N LYS A 650 -41.27 24.66 -0.48
CA LYS A 650 -42.71 24.70 -0.82
C LYS A 650 -43.21 23.58 -1.74
N ASP A 651 -43.67 22.50 -1.12
CA ASP A 651 -45.09 22.11 -1.16
C ASP A 651 -45.33 20.89 -0.26
N SER A 652 -46.37 21.02 0.56
CA SER A 652 -46.96 19.96 1.36
C SER A 652 -47.80 19.05 0.46
N ASP A 653 -47.90 17.78 0.88
CA ASP A 653 -48.82 16.75 0.39
C ASP A 653 -48.31 15.83 -0.73
N SER A 654 -48.15 14.56 -0.33
CA SER A 654 -47.96 13.33 -1.11
C SER A 654 -46.58 13.04 -1.75
N LEU A 655 -45.78 12.21 -1.06
CA LEU A 655 -44.64 11.47 -1.63
C LEU A 655 -45.15 10.17 -2.30
N PRO A 656 -44.66 9.79 -3.49
CA PRO A 656 -44.81 8.43 -4.00
C PRO A 656 -43.91 7.49 -3.19
N LEU A 657 -44.52 6.50 -2.54
CA LEU A 657 -43.87 5.40 -1.82
C LEU A 657 -42.97 4.58 -2.77
N ALA A 658 -41.66 4.82 -2.74
CA ALA A 658 -40.69 3.83 -3.19
C ALA A 658 -40.66 2.70 -2.15
N ARG A 659 -41.14 1.51 -2.54
CA ARG A 659 -41.09 0.28 -1.74
C ARG A 659 -39.63 -0.05 -1.41
N GLY A 660 -39.29 -0.10 -0.12
CA GLY A 660 -37.96 -0.50 0.35
C GLY A 660 -37.54 0.00 1.73
N GLY A 661 -38.45 0.55 2.53
CA GLY A 661 -38.20 0.70 3.97
C GLY A 661 -37.98 -0.65 4.65
N LEU A 662 -37.24 -0.67 5.76
CA LEU A 662 -37.23 -1.78 6.74
C LEU A 662 -38.62 -1.89 7.38
N GLY A 663 -39.64 -2.24 6.59
CA GLY A 663 -40.86 -2.75 7.15
C GLY A 663 -40.48 -4.05 7.83
N TRP A 664 -40.26 -4.03 9.15
CA TRP A 664 -40.29 -5.22 10.01
C TRP A 664 -41.70 -5.88 10.03
N GLY A 665 -42.54 -5.57 9.03
CA GLY A 665 -43.82 -6.17 8.79
C GLY A 665 -43.66 -7.64 8.45
N SER A 666 -44.64 -8.40 8.92
CA SER A 666 -44.77 -9.87 8.95
C SER A 666 -44.57 -10.64 7.63
N ASP A 667 -44.25 -9.97 6.53
CA ASP A 667 -44.46 -10.53 5.18
C ASP A 667 -43.14 -10.92 4.46
N ASN A 668 -41.97 -10.80 5.10
CA ASN A 668 -40.74 -11.41 4.57
C ASN A 668 -39.95 -12.18 5.67
N PRO A 669 -40.03 -13.53 5.72
CA PRO A 669 -39.61 -14.30 6.90
C PRO A 669 -38.08 -14.45 7.16
N LYS A 670 -37.18 -13.82 6.39
CA LYS A 670 -35.72 -14.03 6.53
C LYS A 670 -34.90 -12.80 6.13
N ASN A 671 -34.76 -11.84 7.04
CA ASN A 671 -33.76 -10.77 6.88
C ASN A 671 -32.43 -11.22 7.51
N HIS A 672 -31.32 -11.01 6.79
CA HIS A 672 -29.96 -11.28 7.27
C HIS A 672 -29.25 -9.97 7.58
N VAL A 673 -28.93 -9.76 8.86
CA VAL A 673 -28.31 -8.52 9.35
C VAL A 673 -26.86 -8.78 9.70
N LEU A 674 -25.93 -8.01 9.14
CA LEU A 674 -24.54 -8.01 9.61
C LEU A 674 -24.39 -6.99 10.74
N LEU A 675 -23.93 -7.44 11.90
CA LEU A 675 -23.55 -6.60 13.03
C LEU A 675 -22.05 -6.72 13.27
N THR A 676 -21.36 -5.57 13.27
CA THR A 676 -19.95 -5.49 13.68
C THR A 676 -19.85 -5.03 15.13
N GLY A 677 -18.86 -5.55 15.88
CA GLY A 677 -18.63 -5.16 17.27
C GLY A 677 -19.61 -5.76 18.27
N ALA A 678 -20.25 -6.90 17.96
CA ALA A 678 -21.19 -7.60 18.83
C ALA A 678 -20.61 -8.02 20.20
N THR A 679 -19.29 -8.08 20.34
CA THR A 679 -18.56 -8.39 21.58
C THR A 679 -18.17 -7.15 22.39
N GLY A 680 -18.44 -5.94 21.88
CA GLY A 680 -18.26 -4.69 22.62
C GLY A 680 -19.48 -4.32 23.47
N PHE A 681 -19.37 -3.27 24.29
CA PHE A 681 -20.44 -2.85 25.20
C PHE A 681 -21.73 -2.49 24.45
N VAL A 682 -21.76 -1.40 23.67
CA VAL A 682 -22.95 -1.00 22.90
C VAL A 682 -23.40 -2.10 21.94
N GLY A 683 -22.45 -2.79 21.30
CA GLY A 683 -22.75 -3.85 20.34
C GLY A 683 -23.46 -5.06 20.93
N ALA A 684 -23.18 -5.44 22.18
CA ALA A 684 -23.89 -6.52 22.85
C ALA A 684 -25.35 -6.17 23.15
N PHE A 685 -25.63 -4.94 23.59
CA PHE A 685 -27.01 -4.47 23.78
C PHE A 685 -27.74 -4.29 22.44
N LEU A 686 -27.05 -3.81 21.41
CA LEU A 686 -27.61 -3.69 20.06
C LEU A 686 -27.94 -5.06 19.47
N LEU A 687 -27.07 -6.06 19.65
CA LEU A 687 -27.35 -7.45 19.28
C LEU A 687 -28.62 -7.95 19.99
N HIS A 688 -28.69 -7.75 21.31
CA HIS A 688 -29.84 -8.17 22.10
C HIS A 688 -31.15 -7.48 21.67
N GLU A 689 -31.15 -6.17 21.43
CA GLU A 689 -32.34 -5.45 20.95
C GLU A 689 -32.73 -5.87 19.52
N LEU A 690 -31.78 -6.07 18.61
CA LEU A 690 -32.07 -6.60 17.27
C LEU A 690 -32.68 -8.00 17.35
N LEU A 691 -32.19 -8.85 18.24
CA LEU A 691 -32.79 -10.15 18.50
C LEU A 691 -34.22 -9.97 19.06
N CYS A 692 -34.44 -9.11 20.06
CA CYS A 692 -35.76 -8.96 20.68
C CYS A 692 -36.81 -8.34 19.76
N LYS A 693 -36.43 -7.39 18.91
CA LYS A 693 -37.34 -6.57 18.11
C LYS A 693 -37.56 -7.08 16.69
N THR A 694 -36.78 -8.05 16.26
CA THR A 694 -36.79 -8.53 14.87
C THR A 694 -36.80 -10.06 14.83
N SER A 695 -37.23 -10.62 13.69
CA SER A 695 -37.10 -12.04 13.39
C SER A 695 -35.81 -12.38 12.62
N ALA A 696 -34.91 -11.41 12.42
CA ALA A 696 -33.72 -11.56 11.59
C ALA A 696 -32.68 -12.52 12.20
N SER A 697 -31.89 -13.14 11.33
CA SER A 697 -30.63 -13.79 11.71
C SER A 697 -29.53 -12.74 11.73
N ILE A 698 -28.78 -12.67 12.83
CA ILE A 698 -27.75 -11.65 13.05
C ILE A 698 -26.37 -12.26 12.86
N TYR A 699 -25.75 -11.94 11.74
CA TYR A 699 -24.38 -12.28 11.39
C TYR A 699 -23.44 -11.37 12.18
N CYS A 700 -22.65 -11.93 13.08
CA CYS A 700 -21.78 -11.18 13.98
C CYS A 700 -20.34 -11.33 13.54
N LEU A 701 -19.74 -10.26 12.98
CA LEU A 701 -18.31 -10.24 12.65
C LEU A 701 -17.50 -10.20 13.95
N VAL A 702 -16.71 -11.25 14.19
CA VAL A 702 -15.92 -11.43 15.41
C VAL A 702 -14.54 -11.98 15.08
N GLN A 703 -13.51 -11.32 15.62
CA GLN A 703 -12.14 -11.82 15.53
C GLN A 703 -12.00 -13.06 16.44
N ALA A 704 -11.78 -14.22 15.84
CA ALA A 704 -11.57 -15.50 16.51
C ALA A 704 -10.84 -16.46 15.56
N GLU A 705 -10.32 -17.57 16.07
CA GLU A 705 -9.67 -18.60 15.22
C GLU A 705 -10.70 -19.50 14.53
N THR A 706 -11.85 -19.74 15.18
CA THR A 706 -12.90 -20.62 14.66
C THR A 706 -14.29 -20.04 14.91
N THR A 707 -15.28 -20.55 14.19
CA THR A 707 -16.70 -20.18 14.36
C THR A 707 -17.21 -20.52 15.76
N GLU A 708 -16.75 -21.62 16.37
CA GLU A 708 -17.08 -22.01 17.74
C GLU A 708 -16.49 -21.02 18.75
N ALA A 709 -15.24 -20.61 18.55
CA ALA A 709 -14.60 -19.59 19.39
C ALA A 709 -15.31 -18.23 19.25
N ALA A 710 -15.72 -17.85 18.04
CA ALA A 710 -16.53 -16.66 17.80
C ALA A 710 -17.88 -16.74 18.52
N GLN A 711 -18.60 -17.85 18.40
CA GLN A 711 -19.87 -18.08 19.11
C GLN A 711 -19.68 -17.98 20.63
N GLN A 712 -18.62 -18.60 21.16
CA GLN A 712 -18.33 -18.56 22.59
C GLN A 712 -17.97 -17.13 23.05
N ARG A 713 -17.23 -16.35 22.25
CA ARG A 713 -16.95 -14.94 22.57
C ARG A 713 -18.22 -14.09 22.61
N ILE A 714 -19.14 -14.27 21.65
CA ILE A 714 -20.44 -13.57 21.63
C ILE A 714 -21.26 -13.94 22.86
N LYS A 715 -21.36 -15.24 23.15
CA LYS A 715 -22.05 -15.75 24.33
C LYS A 715 -21.47 -15.19 25.63
N THR A 716 -20.14 -15.25 25.80
CA THR A 716 -19.46 -14.70 26.97
C THR A 716 -19.72 -13.20 27.11
N ALA A 717 -19.69 -12.43 26.02
CA ALA A 717 -19.99 -11.00 26.05
C ALA A 717 -21.43 -10.73 26.52
N LEU A 718 -22.42 -11.40 25.92
CA LEU A 718 -23.83 -11.29 26.34
C LEU A 718 -24.04 -11.73 27.79
N GLN A 719 -23.39 -12.82 28.23
CA GLN A 719 -23.45 -13.28 29.62
C GLN A 719 -22.84 -12.26 30.60
N SER A 720 -21.69 -11.67 30.25
CA SER A 720 -21.04 -10.65 31.08
C SER A 720 -21.93 -9.42 31.31
N TYR A 721 -22.80 -9.13 30.34
CA TYR A 721 -23.78 -8.04 30.43
C TYR A 721 -25.19 -8.47 30.84
N LYS A 722 -25.38 -9.74 31.26
CA LYS A 722 -26.67 -10.32 31.67
C LYS A 722 -27.75 -10.28 30.58
N LEU A 723 -27.36 -10.44 29.32
CA LEU A 723 -28.22 -10.41 28.13
C LEU A 723 -28.39 -11.79 27.46
N TRP A 724 -27.64 -12.80 27.89
CA TRP A 724 -27.69 -14.11 27.23
C TRP A 724 -28.98 -14.85 27.58
N ASP A 725 -29.74 -15.19 26.54
CA ASP A 725 -30.82 -16.16 26.57
C ASP A 725 -30.52 -17.28 25.56
N ALA A 726 -30.56 -18.52 26.01
CA ALA A 726 -30.33 -19.69 25.17
C ALA A 726 -31.34 -19.79 24.01
N SER A 727 -32.53 -19.23 24.17
CA SER A 727 -33.57 -19.18 23.12
C SER A 727 -33.13 -18.35 21.90
N LEU A 728 -32.23 -17.39 22.09
CA LEU A 728 -31.75 -16.48 21.06
C LEU A 728 -30.56 -17.02 20.26
N ALA A 729 -29.92 -18.10 20.74
CA ALA A 729 -28.67 -18.63 20.22
C ALA A 729 -28.77 -19.04 18.74
N THR A 730 -29.93 -19.55 18.31
CA THR A 730 -30.18 -20.07 16.95
C THR A 730 -30.21 -18.98 15.87
N ARG A 731 -30.36 -17.71 16.26
CA ARG A 731 -30.36 -16.57 15.34
C ARG A 731 -29.05 -15.80 15.32
N ILE A 732 -28.08 -16.18 16.14
CA ILE A 732 -26.75 -15.60 16.13
C ILE A 732 -25.88 -16.44 15.20
N VAL A 733 -25.37 -15.83 14.13
CA VAL A 733 -24.51 -16.47 13.14
C VAL A 733 -23.11 -15.86 13.27
N PRO A 734 -22.11 -16.55 13.86
CA PRO A 734 -20.76 -16.01 13.92
C PRO A 734 -20.13 -15.93 12.53
N VAL A 735 -19.49 -14.80 12.25
CA VAL A 735 -18.65 -14.61 11.07
C VAL A 735 -17.24 -14.34 11.58
N VAL A 736 -16.34 -15.30 11.39
CA VAL A 736 -14.93 -15.15 11.75
C VAL A 736 -14.29 -14.14 10.81
N GLY A 737 -13.86 -13.02 11.35
CA GLY A 737 -13.21 -11.98 10.55
C GLY A 737 -12.71 -10.82 11.41
N ASN A 738 -12.01 -9.89 10.79
CA ASN A 738 -11.30 -8.79 11.44
C ASN A 738 -11.53 -7.46 10.72
N LEU A 739 -12.09 -6.47 11.43
CA LEU A 739 -12.30 -5.13 10.90
C LEU A 739 -11.02 -4.42 10.45
N ALA A 740 -9.87 -4.79 11.02
CA ALA A 740 -8.58 -4.19 10.66
C ALA A 740 -7.96 -4.76 9.38
N GLN A 741 -8.58 -5.78 8.76
CA GLN A 741 -8.06 -6.48 7.60
C GLN A 741 -8.89 -6.18 6.33
N PRO A 742 -8.27 -6.21 5.13
CA PRO A 742 -8.99 -6.14 3.86
C PRO A 742 -10.12 -7.17 3.78
N ASN A 743 -11.22 -6.85 3.09
CA ASN A 743 -12.41 -7.72 3.00
C ASN A 743 -12.91 -8.21 4.37
N LEU A 744 -12.76 -7.40 5.43
CA LEU A 744 -13.14 -7.75 6.81
C LEU A 744 -12.44 -9.01 7.34
N GLY A 745 -11.25 -9.34 6.81
CA GLY A 745 -10.50 -10.56 7.16
C GLY A 745 -11.09 -11.85 6.58
N LEU A 746 -11.99 -11.74 5.60
CA LEU A 746 -12.59 -12.87 4.90
C LEU A 746 -11.83 -13.15 3.60
N SER A 747 -11.81 -14.41 3.16
CA SER A 747 -11.36 -14.72 1.80
C SER A 747 -12.29 -14.07 0.77
N PRO A 748 -11.83 -13.81 -0.47
CA PRO A 748 -12.68 -13.21 -1.51
C PRO A 748 -13.99 -13.97 -1.73
N PHE A 749 -13.96 -15.31 -1.66
CA PHE A 749 -15.15 -16.15 -1.76
C PHE A 749 -16.10 -15.95 -0.58
N GLN A 750 -15.59 -15.95 0.66
CA GLN A 750 -16.41 -15.72 1.86
C GLN A 750 -16.99 -14.31 1.91
N PHE A 751 -16.23 -13.30 1.48
CA PHE A 751 -16.71 -11.93 1.38
C PHE A 751 -17.83 -11.80 0.36
N GLN A 752 -17.66 -12.41 -0.83
CA GLN A 752 -18.67 -12.42 -1.88
C GLN A 752 -19.94 -13.18 -1.45
N ASP A 753 -19.78 -14.32 -0.78
CA ASP A 753 -20.87 -15.12 -0.22
C ASP A 753 -21.64 -14.30 0.84
N LEU A 754 -20.93 -13.69 1.79
CA LEU A 754 -21.52 -12.79 2.78
C LEU A 754 -22.24 -11.61 2.10
N ALA A 755 -21.64 -11.01 1.07
CA ALA A 755 -22.25 -9.91 0.32
C ALA A 755 -23.55 -10.31 -0.39
N SER A 756 -23.69 -11.58 -0.78
CA SER A 756 -24.92 -12.11 -1.40
C SER A 756 -26.04 -12.34 -0.38
N GLN A 757 -25.68 -12.73 0.85
CA GLN A 757 -26.62 -13.07 1.91
C GLN A 757 -27.14 -11.83 2.65
N ILE A 758 -26.24 -10.95 3.11
CA ILE A 758 -26.59 -9.83 4.01
C ILE A 758 -27.49 -8.80 3.32
N ASP A 759 -28.56 -8.41 4.01
CA ASP A 759 -29.53 -7.43 3.52
C ASP A 759 -29.28 -6.03 4.12
N VAL A 760 -28.88 -5.95 5.39
CA VAL A 760 -28.66 -4.70 6.12
C VAL A 760 -27.42 -4.81 7.01
N ILE A 761 -26.67 -3.72 7.15
CA ILE A 761 -25.46 -3.68 7.96
C ILE A 761 -25.62 -2.69 9.11
N TYR A 762 -25.35 -3.13 10.35
CA TYR A 762 -25.13 -2.27 11.51
C TYR A 762 -23.63 -2.21 11.80
N HIS A 763 -23.02 -1.10 11.42
CA HIS A 763 -21.60 -0.89 11.62
C HIS A 763 -21.33 -0.18 12.95
N ASN A 764 -21.22 -0.98 14.02
CA ASN A 764 -20.90 -0.52 15.38
C ASN A 764 -19.45 -0.80 15.79
N GLY A 765 -18.79 -1.79 15.18
CA GLY A 765 -17.44 -2.18 15.56
C GLY A 765 -16.41 -1.08 15.29
N ALA A 766 -15.58 -0.82 16.30
CA ALA A 766 -14.46 0.12 16.25
C ALA A 766 -13.46 -0.24 17.37
N ARG A 767 -12.20 0.12 17.18
CA ARG A 767 -11.20 0.15 18.25
C ARG A 767 -11.35 1.47 19.02
N VAL A 768 -11.87 1.38 20.24
CA VAL A 768 -12.11 2.53 21.12
C VAL A 768 -10.98 2.61 22.15
N ASN A 769 -9.95 3.40 21.84
CA ASN A 769 -8.89 3.71 22.78
C ASN A 769 -8.56 5.22 22.72
N HIS A 770 -8.85 5.94 23.80
CA HIS A 770 -8.67 7.39 23.88
C HIS A 770 -7.21 7.81 24.12
N THR A 771 -6.31 6.86 24.40
CA THR A 771 -4.88 7.08 24.62
C THR A 771 -4.03 6.70 23.41
N GLU A 772 -4.58 5.97 22.44
CA GLU A 772 -3.86 5.59 21.23
C GLU A 772 -3.92 6.69 20.14
N PRO A 773 -2.85 6.84 19.34
CA PRO A 773 -2.83 7.79 18.24
C PRO A 773 -3.68 7.31 17.05
N TYR A 774 -4.06 8.25 16.17
CA TYR A 774 -4.85 7.98 14.96
C TYR A 774 -4.30 6.79 14.15
N THR A 775 -2.98 6.71 13.97
CA THR A 775 -2.32 5.68 13.16
C THR A 775 -2.57 4.25 13.64
N ARG A 776 -2.70 4.03 14.96
CA ARG A 776 -3.03 2.71 15.54
C ARG A 776 -4.50 2.34 15.42
N LEU A 777 -5.36 3.34 15.24
CA LEU A 777 -6.81 3.18 15.15
C LEU A 777 -7.33 3.18 13.72
N LYS A 778 -6.52 3.69 12.77
CA LYS A 778 -6.85 3.83 11.34
C LYS A 778 -7.32 2.51 10.71
N GLU A 779 -6.59 1.42 10.93
CA GLU A 779 -6.92 0.12 10.33
C GLU A 779 -8.35 -0.32 10.65
N ALA A 780 -8.69 -0.41 11.94
CA ALA A 780 -10.03 -0.86 12.36
C ALA A 780 -11.13 0.18 12.12
N ASN A 781 -10.85 1.47 12.37
CA ASN A 781 -11.89 2.50 12.39
C ASN A 781 -12.12 3.12 11.00
N VAL A 782 -11.07 3.31 10.20
CA VAL A 782 -11.14 3.97 8.90
C VAL A 782 -11.21 2.93 7.78
N LEU A 783 -10.20 2.06 7.67
CA LEU A 783 -10.16 1.05 6.61
C LEU A 783 -11.25 -0.01 6.81
N GLY A 784 -11.52 -0.43 8.06
CA GLY A 784 -12.65 -1.30 8.37
C GLY A 784 -14.00 -0.72 7.96
N THR A 785 -14.21 0.59 8.15
CA THR A 785 -15.41 1.29 7.65
C THR A 785 -15.48 1.23 6.12
N GLN A 786 -14.35 1.44 5.44
CA GLN A 786 -14.28 1.35 3.98
C GLN A 786 -14.63 -0.06 3.46
N GLU A 787 -14.16 -1.12 4.12
CA GLU A 787 -14.49 -2.50 3.75
C GLU A 787 -15.97 -2.85 4.02
N VAL A 788 -16.56 -2.28 5.06
CA VAL A 788 -18.02 -2.38 5.28
C VAL A 788 -18.81 -1.69 4.16
N LEU A 789 -18.36 -0.51 3.71
CA LEU A 789 -18.98 0.19 2.58
C LEU A 789 -18.80 -0.58 1.27
N ARG A 790 -17.65 -1.23 1.07
CA ARG A 790 -17.39 -2.14 -0.05
C ARG A 790 -18.36 -3.32 -0.03
N LEU A 791 -18.58 -3.95 1.13
CA LEU A 791 -19.56 -5.02 1.30
C LEU A 791 -20.97 -4.50 0.98
N ALA A 792 -21.30 -3.28 1.42
CA ALA A 792 -22.60 -2.66 1.19
C ALA A 792 -22.92 -2.42 -0.28
N SER A 793 -21.91 -2.16 -1.11
CA SER A 793 -22.06 -2.01 -2.57
C SER A 793 -21.85 -3.31 -3.35
N CYS A 794 -21.24 -4.34 -2.77
CA CYS A 794 -20.93 -5.58 -3.46
C CYS A 794 -22.17 -6.46 -3.67
N THR A 795 -22.37 -7.00 -4.89
CA THR A 795 -23.48 -7.90 -5.29
C THR A 795 -24.88 -7.26 -5.30
N LYS A 796 -25.33 -6.77 -4.14
CA LYS A 796 -26.60 -6.06 -3.96
C LYS A 796 -26.38 -4.90 -2.99
N LEU A 797 -27.12 -3.82 -3.21
CA LEU A 797 -27.07 -2.64 -2.36
C LEU A 797 -27.65 -2.94 -0.97
N LYS A 798 -26.91 -2.65 0.09
CA LYS A 798 -27.32 -2.90 1.48
C LYS A 798 -27.39 -1.57 2.22
N PRO A 799 -28.51 -1.25 2.88
CA PRO A 799 -28.53 -0.13 3.80
C PRO A 799 -27.51 -0.29 4.93
N VAL A 800 -26.87 0.81 5.32
CA VAL A 800 -25.89 0.85 6.41
C VAL A 800 -26.40 1.75 7.54
N HIS A 801 -26.46 1.20 8.74
CA HIS A 801 -26.64 1.92 9.98
C HIS A 801 -25.27 2.10 10.62
N PHE A 802 -24.67 3.29 10.46
CA PHE A 802 -23.33 3.59 10.93
C PHE A 802 -23.38 4.22 12.32
N ILE A 803 -22.74 3.57 13.30
CA ILE A 803 -22.64 4.10 14.66
C ILE A 803 -21.35 4.92 14.77
N SER A 804 -21.54 6.22 14.95
CA SER A 804 -20.50 7.23 15.13
C SER A 804 -20.50 7.78 16.55
N THR A 805 -19.84 8.92 16.76
CA THR A 805 -19.70 9.56 18.08
C THR A 805 -19.74 11.07 17.93
N ILE A 806 -20.24 11.78 18.94
CA ILE A 806 -20.16 13.25 18.99
C ILE A 806 -18.73 13.76 19.21
N SER A 807 -17.79 12.88 19.58
CA SER A 807 -16.37 13.26 19.75
C SER A 807 -15.71 13.75 18.47
N ILE A 808 -16.36 13.58 17.31
CA ILE A 808 -15.89 14.11 16.02
C ILE A 808 -15.98 15.64 15.92
N PHE A 809 -16.66 16.31 16.87
CA PHE A 809 -16.78 17.76 16.89
C PHE A 809 -15.77 18.43 17.82
N ALA A 810 -15.15 19.50 17.33
CA ALA A 810 -14.32 20.39 18.14
C ALA A 810 -14.56 21.87 17.80
N ALA A 811 -14.36 22.74 18.79
CA ALA A 811 -14.53 24.19 18.69
C ALA A 811 -13.37 24.94 19.35
N ASN A 812 -13.18 26.19 18.92
CA ASN A 812 -12.32 27.18 19.57
C ASN A 812 -13.07 28.52 19.73
N SER A 813 -12.38 29.55 20.21
CA SER A 813 -12.94 30.89 20.41
C SER A 813 -13.51 31.56 19.15
N ASN A 814 -13.15 31.07 17.96
CA ASN A 814 -13.57 31.61 16.66
C ASN A 814 -14.69 30.78 16.01
N THR A 815 -15.14 29.71 16.64
CA THR A 815 -16.24 28.88 16.13
C THR A 815 -17.54 29.71 16.16
N LYS A 816 -18.05 30.05 14.97
CA LYS A 816 -19.25 30.89 14.81
C LYS A 816 -20.54 30.18 15.22
N LYS A 817 -20.57 28.85 15.11
CA LYS A 817 -21.72 28.01 15.42
C LYS A 817 -21.42 27.11 16.62
N LEU A 818 -21.95 27.49 17.78
CA LEU A 818 -21.70 26.77 19.03
C LEU A 818 -22.72 25.66 19.31
N GLN A 819 -23.85 25.69 18.61
CA GLN A 819 -24.86 24.66 18.66
C GLN A 819 -24.73 23.77 17.42
N VAL A 820 -24.41 22.49 17.63
CA VAL A 820 -24.25 21.49 16.58
C VAL A 820 -25.60 20.85 16.28
N GLU A 821 -26.07 21.01 15.06
CA GLU A 821 -27.28 20.34 14.57
C GLU A 821 -26.91 19.02 13.86
N GLU A 822 -27.85 18.08 13.80
CA GLU A 822 -27.62 16.75 13.23
C GLU A 822 -27.26 16.79 11.73
N GLN A 823 -27.81 17.75 11.00
CA GLN A 823 -27.59 17.97 9.57
C GLN A 823 -26.33 18.78 9.24
N ASP A 824 -25.57 19.22 10.25
CA ASP A 824 -24.40 20.05 10.00
C ASP A 824 -23.30 19.30 9.26
N SER A 825 -22.57 20.04 8.42
CA SER A 825 -21.37 19.50 7.78
C SER A 825 -20.27 19.38 8.82
N LEU A 826 -19.53 18.26 8.78
CA LEU A 826 -18.31 18.12 9.57
C LEU A 826 -17.25 19.18 9.24
N ASP A 827 -17.31 19.75 8.03
CA ASP A 827 -16.40 20.82 7.59
C ASP A 827 -16.70 22.18 8.24
N ASP A 828 -17.86 22.33 8.90
CA ASP A 828 -18.23 23.54 9.64
C ASP A 828 -17.50 23.64 11.00
N TYR A 829 -16.83 22.56 11.42
CA TYR A 829 -16.17 22.42 12.71
C TYR A 829 -14.68 22.14 12.56
N LEU A 830 -13.93 22.31 13.64
CA LEU A 830 -12.50 22.01 13.64
C LEU A 830 -12.26 20.50 13.70
N MET A 831 -11.11 20.08 13.18
CA MET A 831 -10.60 18.72 13.36
C MET A 831 -10.56 18.37 14.85
N PRO A 832 -11.17 17.24 15.27
CA PRO A 832 -11.16 16.85 16.66
C PRO A 832 -9.75 16.46 17.16
N VAL A 833 -9.57 16.54 18.47
CA VAL A 833 -8.31 16.21 19.14
C VAL A 833 -8.39 14.80 19.72
N GLY A 834 -7.32 14.03 19.52
CA GLY A 834 -7.19 12.65 20.03
C GLY A 834 -7.42 11.61 18.93
N GLY A 835 -6.62 10.53 18.96
CA GLY A 835 -6.59 9.55 17.87
C GLY A 835 -7.94 8.89 17.59
N TYR A 836 -8.69 8.54 18.63
CA TYR A 836 -10.02 7.96 18.48
C TYR A 836 -10.98 8.91 17.76
N ALA A 837 -11.07 10.15 18.23
CA ALA A 837 -11.96 11.15 17.67
C ALA A 837 -11.60 11.48 16.21
N GLN A 838 -10.31 11.61 15.90
CA GLN A 838 -9.80 11.77 14.54
C GLN A 838 -10.17 10.58 13.65
N SER A 839 -9.97 9.35 14.12
CA SER A 839 -10.29 8.15 13.34
C SER A 839 -11.78 8.01 13.02
N LYS A 840 -12.67 8.38 13.97
CA LYS A 840 -14.11 8.38 13.74
C LYS A 840 -14.57 9.54 12.85
N TRP A 841 -13.91 10.70 12.92
CA TRP A 841 -14.15 11.81 12.00
C TRP A 841 -13.85 11.41 10.56
N VAL A 842 -12.69 10.79 10.31
CA VAL A 842 -12.32 10.29 8.98
C VAL A 842 -13.31 9.22 8.51
N ALA A 843 -13.63 8.24 9.35
CA ALA A 843 -14.59 7.20 9.03
C ALA A 843 -15.98 7.76 8.65
N GLU A 844 -16.47 8.76 9.37
CA GLU A 844 -17.75 9.39 9.05
C GLU A 844 -17.70 10.18 7.73
N LYS A 845 -16.56 10.81 7.39
CA LYS A 845 -16.39 11.45 6.08
C LYS A 845 -16.47 10.44 4.93
N LEU A 846 -15.87 9.25 5.09
CA LEU A 846 -15.99 8.15 4.12
C LEU A 846 -17.45 7.70 3.96
N VAL A 847 -18.18 7.60 5.07
CA VAL A 847 -19.61 7.24 5.10
C VAL A 847 -20.47 8.29 4.41
N ILE A 848 -20.23 9.58 4.67
CA ILE A 848 -20.92 10.69 4.00
C ILE A 848 -20.68 10.63 2.48
N GLU A 849 -19.45 10.37 2.05
CA GLU A 849 -19.12 10.25 0.63
C GLU A 849 -19.77 9.03 -0.02
N ALA A 850 -19.80 7.89 0.66
CA ALA A 850 -20.53 6.70 0.22
C ALA A 850 -22.04 6.95 0.08
N SER A 851 -22.61 7.72 1.00
CA SER A 851 -24.02 8.13 0.92
C SER A 851 -24.28 9.00 -0.30
N LYS A 852 -23.40 9.96 -0.61
CA LYS A 852 -23.49 10.76 -1.86
C LYS A 852 -23.39 9.91 -3.13
N ARG A 853 -22.62 8.81 -3.09
CA ARG A 853 -22.52 7.85 -4.20
C ARG A 853 -23.75 6.94 -4.33
N GLY A 854 -24.72 7.02 -3.42
CA GLY A 854 -26.00 6.31 -3.50
C GLY A 854 -26.15 5.13 -2.56
N ILE A 855 -25.22 4.90 -1.62
CA ILE A 855 -25.41 3.89 -0.57
C ILE A 855 -26.44 4.44 0.44
N PRO A 856 -27.51 3.69 0.81
CA PRO A 856 -28.49 4.16 1.78
C PRO A 856 -27.90 4.10 3.19
N ILE A 857 -27.65 5.25 3.83
CA ILE A 857 -26.97 5.29 5.12
C ILE A 857 -27.72 6.16 6.13
N ASN A 858 -27.83 5.68 7.37
CA ASN A 858 -28.15 6.52 8.53
C ASN A 858 -26.98 6.55 9.50
N ILE A 859 -26.68 7.72 10.05
CA ILE A 859 -25.56 7.95 10.98
C ILE A 859 -26.11 8.19 12.39
N TYR A 860 -25.61 7.45 13.38
CA TYR A 860 -26.00 7.59 14.79
C TYR A 860 -24.79 8.06 15.61
N ARG A 861 -24.72 9.35 15.97
CA ARG A 861 -23.61 9.90 16.75
C ARG A 861 -23.92 9.77 18.24
N LEU A 862 -23.18 8.92 18.93
CA LEU A 862 -23.37 8.63 20.35
C LEU A 862 -22.65 9.65 21.25
N GLY A 863 -23.33 10.06 22.33
CA GLY A 863 -22.76 10.75 23.50
C GLY A 863 -22.03 9.83 24.46
N ALA A 864 -21.90 10.23 25.73
CA ALA A 864 -21.33 9.36 26.76
C ALA A 864 -22.36 8.28 27.16
N ILE A 865 -22.01 7.01 26.97
CA ILE A 865 -22.91 5.89 27.22
C ILE A 865 -22.65 5.33 28.61
N SER A 866 -23.66 5.37 29.48
CA SER A 866 -23.59 4.83 30.84
C SER A 866 -24.13 3.39 30.93
N GLY A 867 -24.14 2.85 32.15
CA GLY A 867 -24.69 1.54 32.45
C GLY A 867 -26.17 1.40 32.08
N HIS A 868 -26.65 0.16 32.08
CA HIS A 868 -28.04 -0.17 31.83
C HIS A 868 -28.92 0.41 32.96
N SER A 869 -29.99 1.12 32.59
CA SER A 869 -30.80 1.92 33.53
C SER A 869 -31.47 1.12 34.66
N GLN A 870 -31.75 -0.16 34.44
CA GLN A 870 -32.36 -1.05 35.45
C GLN A 870 -31.38 -2.01 36.15
N THR A 871 -30.51 -2.69 35.41
CA THR A 871 -29.61 -3.71 35.98
C THR A 871 -28.30 -3.12 36.54
N GLY A 872 -27.96 -1.90 36.15
CA GLY A 872 -26.72 -1.22 36.46
C GLY A 872 -25.47 -1.80 35.80
N VAL A 873 -25.63 -2.83 34.96
CA VAL A 873 -24.54 -3.43 34.18
C VAL A 873 -23.86 -2.36 33.34
N PHE A 874 -22.53 -2.31 33.42
CA PHE A 874 -21.76 -1.18 32.90
C PHE A 874 -20.41 -1.65 32.38
N ASN A 875 -19.90 -1.01 31.33
CA ASN A 875 -18.54 -1.18 30.84
C ASN A 875 -17.52 -0.79 31.92
N GLN A 876 -16.73 -1.78 32.36
CA GLN A 876 -15.73 -1.59 33.43
C GLN A 876 -14.59 -0.65 33.03
N ASN A 877 -14.38 -0.45 31.72
CA ASN A 877 -13.38 0.46 31.20
C ASN A 877 -13.86 1.91 31.09
N ASP A 878 -15.15 2.18 31.34
CA ASP A 878 -15.76 3.50 31.21
C ASP A 878 -15.29 4.51 32.26
N PHE A 879 -15.25 5.80 31.88
CA PHE A 879 -14.83 6.89 32.75
C PHE A 879 -15.73 7.05 33.98
N LEU A 880 -17.06 7.03 33.80
CA LEU A 880 -18.00 7.18 34.92
C LEU A 880 -17.93 5.97 35.84
N TYR A 881 -17.84 4.75 35.28
CA TYR A 881 -17.67 3.52 36.06
C TYR A 881 -16.47 3.60 37.02
N LYS A 882 -15.31 3.94 36.47
CA LYS A 882 -14.07 4.08 37.24
C LYS A 882 -14.12 5.26 38.21
N SER A 883 -14.78 6.36 37.83
CA SER A 883 -14.97 7.53 38.69
C SER A 883 -15.79 7.19 39.93
N LEU A 884 -16.92 6.49 39.78
CA LEU A 884 -17.75 6.06 40.91
C LEU A 884 -16.97 5.17 41.89
N LEU A 885 -16.23 4.18 41.37
CA LEU A 885 -15.35 3.33 42.19
C LEU A 885 -14.25 4.11 42.88
N GLY A 886 -13.60 5.00 42.13
CA GLY A 886 -12.48 5.81 42.60
C GLY A 886 -12.87 6.76 43.73
N TYR A 887 -14.02 7.43 43.61
CA TYR A 887 -14.52 8.31 44.66
C TYR A 887 -14.76 7.56 45.97
N VAL A 888 -15.34 6.35 45.90
CA VAL A 888 -15.53 5.49 47.08
C VAL A 888 -14.19 5.03 47.67
N GLN A 889 -13.24 4.62 46.84
CA GLN A 889 -11.92 4.16 47.28
C GLN A 889 -11.08 5.29 47.91
N MET A 890 -11.15 6.50 47.36
CA MET A 890 -10.43 7.66 47.88
C MET A 890 -11.09 8.28 49.13
N GLY A 891 -12.40 8.09 49.32
CA GLY A 891 -13.16 8.79 50.35
C GLY A 891 -13.29 10.29 50.09
N SER A 892 -13.00 10.76 48.87
CA SER A 892 -13.08 12.16 48.48
C SER A 892 -13.47 12.36 47.02
N MET A 893 -14.11 13.51 46.75
CA MET A 893 -14.54 13.96 45.42
C MET A 893 -14.07 15.41 45.19
N PRO A 894 -13.81 15.82 43.94
CA PRO A 894 -13.46 17.19 43.66
C PRO A 894 -14.67 18.11 43.87
N ASP A 895 -14.45 19.23 44.55
CA ASP A 895 -15.42 20.30 44.70
C ASP A 895 -15.50 21.13 43.40
N GLY A 896 -16.73 21.42 42.97
CA GLY A 896 -17.04 22.04 41.69
C GLY A 896 -17.82 21.10 40.74
N ALA A 897 -19.13 21.28 40.73
CA ALA A 897 -20.08 20.59 39.87
C ALA A 897 -19.68 20.63 38.39
N MET A 898 -19.74 19.48 37.74
CA MET A 898 -19.59 19.34 36.29
C MET A 898 -20.90 18.83 35.69
N PRO A 899 -21.21 19.20 34.44
CA PRO A 899 -22.37 18.67 33.71
C PRO A 899 -22.19 17.17 33.46
N LEU A 900 -23.15 16.37 33.91
CA LEU A 900 -23.21 14.92 33.71
C LEU A 900 -24.11 14.61 32.51
N GLU A 901 -23.48 14.28 31.37
CA GLU A 901 -24.13 14.06 30.06
C GLU A 901 -24.13 12.59 29.67
N ILE A 902 -24.85 11.76 30.43
CA ILE A 902 -24.85 10.31 30.22
C ILE A 902 -26.17 9.80 29.67
N LEU A 903 -26.10 8.77 28.82
CA LEU A 903 -27.25 8.02 28.36
C LEU A 903 -27.09 6.52 28.66
N PRO A 904 -28.04 5.90 29.37
CA PRO A 904 -28.08 4.45 29.54
C PRO A 904 -28.04 3.67 28.22
N VAL A 905 -27.24 2.61 28.18
CA VAL A 905 -27.01 1.79 26.97
C VAL A 905 -28.28 1.12 26.44
N ASP A 906 -29.25 0.81 27.30
CA ASP A 906 -30.55 0.25 26.94
C ASP A 906 -31.44 1.25 26.20
N TYR A 907 -31.40 2.53 26.58
CA TYR A 907 -32.05 3.58 25.79
C TYR A 907 -31.39 3.71 24.43
N VAL A 908 -30.06 3.76 24.38
CA VAL A 908 -29.28 3.98 23.15
C VAL A 908 -29.49 2.85 22.13
N SER A 909 -29.37 1.60 22.57
CA SER A 909 -29.57 0.43 21.70
C SER A 909 -30.99 0.36 21.17
N ARG A 910 -31.99 0.61 22.02
CA ARG A 910 -33.40 0.68 21.59
C ARG A 910 -33.64 1.82 20.62
N ALA A 911 -33.12 3.01 20.89
CA ALA A 911 -33.26 4.17 20.01
C ALA A 911 -32.72 3.89 18.61
N ILE A 912 -31.54 3.26 18.50
CA ILE A 912 -30.95 2.88 17.21
C ILE A 912 -31.88 1.93 16.43
N VAL A 913 -32.45 0.92 17.09
CA VAL A 913 -33.34 -0.08 16.45
C VAL A 913 -34.70 0.52 16.07
N GLU A 914 -35.28 1.39 16.90
CA GLU A 914 -36.53 2.08 16.57
C GLU A 914 -36.30 3.07 15.41
N LEU A 915 -35.22 3.86 15.44
CA LEU A 915 -34.88 4.80 14.36
C LEU A 915 -34.56 4.08 13.04
N SER A 916 -33.87 2.93 13.09
CA SER A 916 -33.55 2.16 11.89
C SER A 916 -34.78 1.51 11.25
N SER A 917 -35.86 1.30 12.01
CA SER A 917 -37.14 0.82 11.47
C SER A 917 -37.89 1.87 10.64
N ILE A 918 -37.55 3.15 10.81
CA ILE A 918 -38.18 4.23 10.06
C ILE A 918 -37.67 4.16 8.62
N PRO A 919 -38.56 4.15 7.61
CA PRO A 919 -38.19 4.00 6.20
C PRO A 919 -37.61 5.30 5.62
N SER A 920 -36.50 5.77 6.18
CA SER A 920 -35.83 7.02 5.83
C SER A 920 -34.31 6.81 5.85
N PHE A 921 -33.64 7.17 4.76
CA PHE A 921 -32.18 7.11 4.62
C PHE A 921 -31.58 8.50 4.40
N GLY A 922 -30.27 8.65 4.65
CA GLY A 922 -29.57 9.93 4.58
C GLY A 922 -29.81 10.81 5.82
N GLN A 923 -30.25 10.21 6.93
CA GLN A 923 -30.48 10.93 8.19
C GLN A 923 -29.31 10.76 9.14
N THR A 924 -29.05 11.79 9.93
CA THR A 924 -28.12 11.77 11.05
C THR A 924 -28.89 12.00 12.34
N PHE A 925 -28.53 11.24 13.38
CA PHE A 925 -29.18 11.27 14.69
C PHE A 925 -28.15 11.48 15.80
N HIS A 926 -28.38 12.42 16.70
CA HIS A 926 -27.58 12.64 17.90
C HIS A 926 -28.23 11.94 19.09
N LEU A 927 -27.63 10.85 19.56
CA LEU A 927 -28.04 10.16 20.78
C LEU A 927 -27.24 10.72 21.94
N VAL A 928 -27.70 11.85 22.48
CA VAL A 928 -27.07 12.61 23.57
C VAL A 928 -28.06 12.99 24.66
N GLN A 929 -27.55 13.35 25.84
CA GLN A 929 -28.35 14.01 26.86
C GLN A 929 -28.36 15.52 26.58
N SER A 930 -29.48 16.05 26.07
CA SER A 930 -29.62 17.47 25.76
C SER A 930 -29.84 18.36 26.98
N GLN A 931 -30.17 17.77 28.14
CA GLN A 931 -30.31 18.47 29.43
C GLN A 931 -29.40 17.83 30.49
N PRO A 932 -28.12 18.25 30.60
CA PRO A 932 -27.21 17.72 31.62
C PRO A 932 -27.68 18.03 33.04
N VAL A 933 -27.44 17.09 33.96
CA VAL A 933 -27.62 17.32 35.40
C VAL A 933 -26.28 17.64 36.07
N SER A 934 -26.30 18.22 37.26
CA SER A 934 -25.08 18.43 38.05
C SER A 934 -24.48 17.08 38.48
N SER A 935 -23.16 16.93 38.37
CA SER A 935 -22.42 15.78 38.92
C SER A 935 -22.53 15.67 40.44
N ASP A 936 -22.99 16.71 41.14
CA ASP A 936 -23.25 16.69 42.58
C ASP A 936 -24.21 15.58 43.00
N ILE A 937 -25.10 15.17 42.10
CA ILE A 937 -26.03 14.05 42.32
C ILE A 937 -25.31 12.75 42.67
N ILE A 938 -24.07 12.57 42.21
CA ILE A 938 -23.22 11.42 42.56
C ILE A 938 -22.82 11.51 44.04
N PHE A 939 -22.40 12.68 44.50
CA PHE A 939 -22.00 12.91 45.88
C PHE A 939 -23.19 12.74 46.83
N GLU A 940 -24.31 13.39 46.51
CA GLU A 940 -25.56 13.29 47.28
C GLU A 940 -26.01 11.84 47.42
N GLN A 941 -25.92 11.06 46.34
CA GLN A 941 -26.32 9.66 46.38
C GLN A 941 -25.33 8.79 47.18
N LEU A 942 -24.02 9.05 47.10
CA LEU A 942 -23.01 8.36 47.91
C LEU A 942 -23.19 8.64 49.40
N GLU A 943 -23.42 9.89 49.78
CA GLU A 943 -23.73 10.27 51.17
C GLU A 943 -25.04 9.62 51.65
N LYS A 944 -26.10 9.67 50.84
CA LYS A 944 -27.39 9.04 51.15
C LYS A 944 -27.26 7.53 51.36
N MET A 945 -26.36 6.88 50.64
CA MET A 945 -26.06 5.46 50.82
C MET A 945 -25.22 5.18 52.06
N GLY A 946 -24.61 6.18 52.71
CA GLY A 946 -23.83 6.03 53.93
C GLY A 946 -22.31 5.98 53.73
N TYR A 947 -21.81 6.36 52.55
CA TYR A 947 -20.37 6.48 52.32
C TYR A 947 -19.84 7.80 52.89
N SER A 948 -18.76 7.74 53.67
CA SER A 948 -18.06 8.93 54.17
C SER A 948 -17.17 9.54 53.08
N ILE A 949 -17.76 10.30 52.17
CA ILE A 949 -17.05 11.01 51.09
C ILE A 949 -16.93 12.49 51.43
N LYS A 950 -15.76 13.11 51.20
CA LYS A 950 -15.56 14.55 51.36
C LYS A 950 -15.42 15.25 50.01
N LYS A 951 -16.19 16.32 49.77
CA LYS A 951 -15.83 17.29 48.72
C LYS A 951 -14.60 18.07 49.18
N VAL A 952 -13.56 18.06 48.36
CA VAL A 952 -12.34 18.83 48.61
C VAL A 952 -11.99 19.64 47.37
N PRO A 953 -11.36 20.83 47.51
CA PRO A 953 -10.94 21.62 46.35
C PRO A 953 -10.25 20.76 45.30
N TYR A 954 -10.59 20.97 44.03
CA TYR A 954 -10.13 20.10 42.94
C TYR A 954 -8.61 19.87 42.94
N GLU A 955 -7.80 20.91 43.20
CA GLU A 955 -6.34 20.78 43.28
C GLU A 955 -5.90 19.85 44.41
N GLN A 956 -6.56 19.93 45.57
CA GLN A 956 -6.33 19.03 46.69
C GLN A 956 -6.73 17.60 46.33
N TRP A 957 -7.91 17.41 45.73
CA TRP A 957 -8.37 16.09 45.28
C TRP A 957 -7.41 15.48 44.24
N HIS A 958 -6.98 16.28 43.28
CA HIS A 958 -6.04 15.87 42.23
C HIS A 958 -4.67 15.50 42.83
N ASN A 959 -4.17 16.24 43.82
CA ASN A 959 -2.95 15.87 44.51
C ASN A 959 -3.08 14.55 45.28
N GLN A 960 -4.22 14.32 45.96
CA GLN A 960 -4.52 13.02 46.58
C GLN A 960 -4.53 11.88 45.55
N LEU A 961 -5.17 12.11 44.39
CA LEU A 961 -5.18 11.16 43.28
C LEU A 961 -3.76 10.85 42.79
N LEU A 962 -2.90 11.86 42.63
CA LEU A 962 -1.50 11.66 42.23
C LEU A 962 -0.70 10.89 43.28
N GLU A 963 -0.88 11.18 44.57
CA GLU A 963 -0.23 10.45 45.65
C GLU A 963 -0.64 8.98 45.66
N ILE A 964 -1.93 8.69 45.53
CA ILE A 964 -2.45 7.32 45.43
C ILE A 964 -1.92 6.63 44.17
N ALA A 965 -1.96 7.30 43.02
CA ALA A 965 -1.45 6.76 41.77
C ALA A 965 0.07 6.46 41.79
N ASN A 966 0.85 7.23 42.56
CA ASN A 966 2.29 7.03 42.70
C ASN A 966 2.64 5.83 43.59
N HIS A 967 1.85 5.55 44.63
CA HIS A 967 2.15 4.49 45.60
C HIS A 967 1.33 3.21 45.39
N SER A 968 0.23 3.30 44.63
CA SER A 968 -0.71 2.23 44.32
C SER A 968 -1.12 2.25 42.84
N PRO A 969 -0.24 1.80 41.93
CA PRO A 969 -0.53 1.74 40.49
C PRO A 969 -1.74 0.88 40.12
N GLU A 970 -2.17 -0.01 41.02
CA GLU A 970 -3.39 -0.82 40.93
C GLU A 970 -4.69 -0.04 41.19
N HIS A 971 -4.62 1.22 41.64
CA HIS A 971 -5.81 2.00 41.94
C HIS A 971 -6.67 2.24 40.69
N ILE A 972 -8.00 2.16 40.83
CA ILE A 972 -8.92 2.14 39.69
C ILE A 972 -8.90 3.44 38.85
N LEU A 973 -8.54 4.56 39.48
CA LEU A 973 -8.39 5.86 38.81
C LEU A 973 -7.03 6.08 38.16
N TYR A 974 -6.05 5.20 38.39
CA TYR A 974 -4.72 5.32 37.81
C TYR A 974 -4.75 5.54 36.28
N PRO A 975 -5.55 4.78 35.49
CA PRO A 975 -5.62 4.99 34.04
C PRO A 975 -6.29 6.31 33.61
N LEU A 976 -6.97 7.00 34.53
CA LEU A 976 -7.73 8.24 34.24
C LEU A 976 -6.99 9.51 34.68
N VAL A 977 -5.84 9.42 35.33
CA VAL A 977 -5.09 10.58 35.86
C VAL A 977 -4.84 11.63 34.76
N SER A 978 -4.50 11.21 33.54
CA SER A 978 -4.27 12.13 32.40
C SER A 978 -5.53 12.89 31.95
N LEU A 979 -6.73 12.40 32.31
CA LEU A 979 -8.01 13.04 32.01
C LEU A 979 -8.42 14.05 33.09
N PHE A 980 -7.76 14.08 34.24
CA PHE A 980 -7.92 15.08 35.30
C PHE A 980 -6.72 16.04 35.27
N PRO A 981 -6.77 17.20 34.61
CA PRO A 981 -5.61 18.11 34.50
C PRO A 981 -5.28 18.81 35.83
N ARG A 982 -4.00 19.11 36.09
CA ARG A 982 -3.49 19.64 37.38
C ARG A 982 -3.94 21.05 37.76
N ASN A 983 -4.16 21.95 36.80
CA ASN A 983 -4.59 23.33 37.04
C ASN A 983 -6.04 23.51 36.58
N LYS A 984 -6.94 23.90 37.50
CA LYS A 984 -8.32 24.29 37.14
C LYS A 984 -8.45 25.77 36.74
N THR A 985 -7.37 26.55 36.70
CA THR A 985 -7.44 28.01 36.42
C THR A 985 -6.43 28.53 35.39
N ASN A 986 -6.96 29.32 34.45
CA ASN A 986 -6.31 30.26 33.53
C ASN A 986 -5.38 29.68 32.44
N ASN A 987 -5.97 28.95 31.50
CA ASN A 987 -5.49 28.95 30.12
C ASN A 987 -5.79 30.33 29.49
N ASN A 988 -4.99 31.35 29.82
CA ASN A 988 -5.01 32.63 29.10
C ASN A 988 -4.51 32.39 27.66
N GLY A 989 -5.44 32.00 26.80
CA GLY A 989 -5.24 31.83 25.36
C GLY A 989 -6.44 31.20 24.64
N THR A 990 -7.22 30.32 25.27
CA THR A 990 -8.46 29.81 24.68
C THR A 990 -9.51 29.53 25.76
N ASN A 991 -10.56 30.35 25.82
CA ASN A 991 -11.85 29.89 26.33
C ASN A 991 -12.17 28.60 25.57
N LYS A 992 -12.17 27.43 26.24
CA LYS A 992 -12.69 26.21 25.62
C LYS A 992 -14.18 26.43 25.43
N VAL A 993 -14.54 26.89 24.25
CA VAL A 993 -15.93 27.07 23.88
C VAL A 993 -16.55 25.69 23.82
N ARG A 994 -17.55 25.46 24.66
CA ARG A 994 -18.26 24.19 24.73
C ARG A 994 -19.33 24.16 23.66
N LEU A 995 -19.28 23.14 22.80
CA LEU A 995 -20.34 22.89 21.83
C LEU A 995 -21.58 22.35 22.55
N GLN A 996 -22.74 22.87 22.20
CA GLN A 996 -24.04 22.32 22.58
C GLN A 996 -24.50 21.39 21.46
N ILE A 997 -24.81 20.14 21.77
CA ILE A 997 -25.24 19.17 20.75
C ILE A 997 -26.77 19.08 20.77
N SER A 998 -27.40 19.46 19.66
CA SER A 998 -28.85 19.36 19.47
C SER A 998 -29.23 17.95 19.05
N ASP A 999 -30.32 17.40 19.62
CA ASP A 999 -30.89 16.08 19.29
C ASP A 999 -32.29 16.19 18.68
N ARG A 1000 -32.59 17.32 18.05
CA ARG A 1000 -33.96 17.69 17.66
C ARG A 1000 -34.60 16.73 16.65
N ASN A 1001 -33.86 16.28 15.64
CA ASN A 1001 -34.34 15.28 14.68
C ASN A 1001 -34.50 13.92 15.35
N THR A 1002 -33.59 13.54 16.25
CA THR A 1002 -33.71 12.33 17.07
C THR A 1002 -35.01 12.34 17.89
N GLN A 1003 -35.27 13.40 18.66
CA GLN A 1003 -36.50 13.52 19.47
C GLN A 1003 -37.76 13.53 18.59
N LYS A 1004 -37.70 14.23 17.44
CA LYS A 1004 -38.82 14.27 16.49
C LYS A 1004 -39.08 12.91 15.84
N ALA A 1005 -38.05 12.16 15.49
CA ALA A 1005 -38.17 10.86 14.84
C ALA A 1005 -38.64 9.78 15.82
N LEU A 1006 -38.13 9.81 17.06
CA LEU A 1006 -38.59 8.92 18.11
C LEU A 1006 -40.02 9.25 18.55
N ASN A 1007 -40.46 10.50 18.51
CA ASN A 1007 -41.86 10.94 18.74
C ASN A 1007 -42.58 10.20 19.91
N GLY A 1008 -41.91 9.98 21.03
CA GLY A 1008 -42.47 9.26 22.18
C GLY A 1008 -42.55 7.72 22.07
N MET A 1009 -42.02 7.11 21.00
CA MET A 1009 -41.83 5.65 20.87
C MET A 1009 -41.03 5.08 22.05
N ILE A 1010 -40.06 5.85 22.55
CA ILE A 1010 -39.29 5.55 23.75
C ILE A 1010 -39.17 6.82 24.60
N SER A 1011 -39.18 6.67 25.92
CA SER A 1011 -39.00 7.78 26.84
C SER A 1011 -37.53 8.07 27.07
N SER A 1012 -37.14 9.35 27.03
CA SER A 1012 -35.80 9.78 27.40
C SER A 1012 -35.51 9.42 28.86
N PRO A 1013 -34.32 8.88 29.16
CA PRO A 1013 -33.95 8.46 30.51
C PRO A 1013 -33.78 9.70 31.40
N ILE A 1014 -34.28 9.60 32.63
CA ILE A 1014 -34.08 10.63 33.65
C ILE A 1014 -32.76 10.33 34.37
N ILE A 1015 -31.87 11.32 34.45
CA ILE A 1015 -30.64 11.21 35.25
C ILE A 1015 -30.95 11.73 36.66
N ASP A 1016 -31.26 10.82 37.57
CA ASP A 1016 -31.57 11.12 38.96
C ASP A 1016 -30.71 10.30 39.94
N GLY A 1017 -30.89 10.53 41.24
CA GLY A 1017 -30.18 9.78 42.28
C GLY A 1017 -30.50 8.28 42.24
N ASN A 1018 -31.69 7.89 41.75
CA ASN A 1018 -32.07 6.49 41.62
C ASN A 1018 -31.25 5.78 40.53
N LEU A 1019 -31.02 6.43 39.39
CA LEU A 1019 -30.13 5.89 38.35
C LEU A 1019 -28.71 5.70 38.87
N ILE A 1020 -28.17 6.68 39.60
CA ILE A 1020 -26.85 6.57 40.23
C ILE A 1020 -26.84 5.44 41.27
N GLN A 1021 -27.90 5.30 42.07
CA GLN A 1021 -28.04 4.22 43.03
C GLN A 1021 -28.01 2.84 42.36
N ILE A 1022 -28.65 2.69 41.19
CA ILE A 1022 -28.64 1.45 40.42
C ILE A 1022 -27.20 1.09 39.99
N TYR A 1023 -26.42 2.06 39.51
CA TYR A 1023 -25.01 1.85 39.17
C TYR A 1023 -24.18 1.46 40.40
N LEU A 1024 -24.34 2.18 41.52
CA LEU A 1024 -23.63 1.86 42.77
C LEU A 1024 -24.01 0.49 43.32
N ASN A 1025 -25.29 0.12 43.29
CA ASN A 1025 -25.76 -1.21 43.70
C ASN A 1025 -25.17 -2.32 42.82
N TYR A 1026 -25.02 -2.10 41.53
CA TYR A 1026 -24.32 -3.04 40.66
C TYR A 1026 -22.86 -3.23 41.10
N LEU A 1027 -22.14 -2.13 41.40
CA LEU A 1027 -20.76 -2.20 41.90
C LEU A 1027 -20.66 -2.91 43.26
N ILE A 1028 -21.61 -2.69 44.16
CA ILE A 1028 -21.71 -3.39 45.46
C ILE A 1028 -21.93 -4.89 45.24
N ASN A 1029 -22.93 -5.25 44.44
CA ASN A 1029 -23.31 -6.65 44.20
C ASN A 1029 -22.21 -7.43 43.46
N ALA A 1030 -21.44 -6.76 42.60
CA ALA A 1030 -20.28 -7.34 41.94
C ALA A 1030 -19.02 -7.39 42.84
N GLY A 1031 -19.09 -6.87 44.07
CA GLY A 1031 -18.00 -6.91 45.05
C GLY A 1031 -16.90 -5.86 44.84
N TRP A 1032 -17.12 -4.87 43.97
CA TRP A 1032 -16.12 -3.84 43.65
C TRP A 1032 -16.03 -2.73 44.71
N ILE A 1033 -17.12 -2.45 45.41
CA ILE A 1033 -17.17 -1.56 46.58
C ILE A 1033 -17.87 -2.25 47.74
N LYS A 1034 -17.39 -2.02 48.96
CA LYS A 1034 -18.03 -2.53 50.17
C LYS A 1034 -19.36 -1.82 50.38
N ALA A 1035 -20.40 -2.56 50.75
CA ALA A 1035 -21.60 -1.95 51.28
C ALA A 1035 -21.23 -1.13 52.53
N PRO A 1036 -21.75 0.11 52.67
CA PRO A 1036 -21.51 0.91 53.86
C PRO A 1036 -22.10 0.19 55.07
N ALA A 1037 -21.43 0.30 56.23
CA ALA A 1037 -21.95 -0.27 57.47
C ALA A 1037 -23.33 0.35 57.73
N MET A 1038 -24.35 -0.48 57.97
CA MET A 1038 -25.69 0.02 58.28
C MET A 1038 -25.57 1.01 59.44
N ILE A 1039 -25.92 2.27 59.19
CA ILE A 1039 -26.16 3.21 60.26
C ILE A 1039 -27.37 2.66 61.00
N GLU A 1040 -27.16 2.07 62.17
CA GLU A 1040 -28.25 1.89 63.12
C GLU A 1040 -28.84 3.27 63.37
N VAL A 1041 -30.01 3.51 62.80
CA VAL A 1041 -30.84 4.65 63.13
C VAL A 1041 -31.20 4.47 64.60
N LYS A 1042 -30.48 5.16 65.49
CA LYS A 1042 -30.98 5.40 66.84
C LYS A 1042 -32.23 6.28 66.67
N SER A 1043 -33.36 5.68 67.02
CA SER A 1043 -34.67 6.32 67.22
C SER A 1043 -34.57 7.59 68.05
#